data_AF-A0A0J8R779-F1
#
_entry.id   AF-A0A0J8R779-F1
#
_cell.length_a   1.000
_cell.length_b   1.000
_cell.length_c   1.000
_cell.angle_alpha   90.00
_cell.angle_beta   90.00
_cell.angle_gamma   90.00
#
_symmetry.space_group_name_H-M   'P 1'
#
loop_
_entity.id
_entity.type
_entity.pdbx_description
1 polymer ?
#
loop_
_entity_poly.entity_id
_entity_poly.type
_entity_poly.pdbx_seq_one_letter_code
_entity_poly.pdbx_strand_id
1 'polypeptide(L)'
;MEKTRIAKVENVTLSRRGERAKGTLHLTPHHLIFSHIPPAPEGSQDANIPVKPRELWITYPIICFCTFRPATISSRQPSSIRIRCRDFTFVCFFFPNEAQARDAYESIKLWTCKIGRVEKLYAFTYQPPLPERSFNGWDLYNPREEWARLGVGNPDSPSGWRLSAINSDYNFSPTYPCLLPVPANISDNTINYAGRYRSRARIPVLTYLHPVNNCSITRSSQPLVGVRNNRSIQDEKLLAAIFSTSRQEKSANGSPPSLEHESSNSSLEDQYGVQSDFDFSNAEELEDEVISAVQSAPKEPKPQVYGAQQHNLIVDARPTVNAFAMQAVGLGSENMDNYKFATKVYLDSDVTSLRPNRDPLARSGWLKHITGLLDGAALIARQVGLQHSHVLIHCSDGWDRTSQLSALSQLCLDPYYRTLEGFMVLVEKDWLSFGHMFRHRSGHLNSEKWFQVENDRIGGDVRGGFGDAGAAGKAIENAFLSAKGFFNRDNVSRDSLGDSDGEIVPLESDSDPRRTIPRSKSPANDVEITKVKETSPVFHQFLDATYQLLYQHPTRFQFNERFLRRLLYHLYACQYGSFLYNSEKERVNSKAKEMTRSLHEDSLGTRDGSCKYIMNLKFIVPKSPVITTIARRWMALNPMDLMPAESGLAVELATKENPKP
;
A
#
# COMPACT_ATOMS: atom_id res chain seq x y z
N MET A 1 11.19 -6.71 -31.30
CA MET A 1 10.24 -5.89 -30.53
C MET A 1 8.88 -6.05 -31.18
N GLU A 2 7.88 -6.54 -30.46
CA GLU A 2 6.50 -6.52 -30.96
C GLU A 2 6.11 -5.05 -31.19
N LYS A 3 5.72 -4.70 -32.42
CA LYS A 3 5.43 -3.31 -32.79
C LYS A 3 4.04 -2.94 -32.28
N THR A 4 3.92 -1.76 -31.66
CA THR A 4 2.61 -1.15 -31.35
C THR A 4 1.78 -1.08 -32.63
N ARG A 5 0.56 -1.62 -32.63
CA ARG A 5 -0.28 -1.63 -33.84
C ARG A 5 -0.74 -0.23 -34.21
N ILE A 6 -1.00 0.61 -33.21
CA ILE A 6 -1.34 2.02 -33.40
C ILE A 6 -0.75 2.87 -32.27
N ALA A 7 0.05 3.87 -32.63
CA ALA A 7 0.73 4.73 -31.66
C ALA A 7 -0.07 5.98 -31.28
N LYS A 8 -0.98 6.43 -32.15
CA LYS A 8 -1.77 7.67 -31.97
C LYS A 8 -3.15 7.51 -32.61
N VAL A 9 -4.19 7.96 -31.91
CA VAL A 9 -5.56 8.03 -32.41
C VAL A 9 -6.13 9.40 -32.09
N GLU A 10 -6.50 10.15 -33.13
CA GLU A 10 -7.08 11.48 -33.00
C GLU A 10 -8.60 11.40 -32.86
N ASN A 11 -9.22 12.51 -32.42
CA ASN A 11 -10.67 12.64 -32.30
C ASN A 11 -11.34 11.60 -31.38
N VAL A 12 -10.60 11.10 -30.39
CA VAL A 12 -11.14 10.20 -29.36
C VAL A 12 -11.89 11.03 -28.32
N THR A 13 -13.07 10.57 -27.91
CA THR A 13 -13.82 11.20 -26.81
C THR A 13 -13.61 10.40 -25.53
N LEU A 14 -12.95 11.00 -24.54
CA LEU A 14 -12.85 10.48 -23.18
C LEU A 14 -14.14 10.83 -22.43
N SER A 15 -14.74 9.86 -21.76
CA SER A 15 -15.77 10.03 -20.75
C SER A 15 -15.23 9.58 -19.41
N ARG A 16 -15.21 10.48 -18.43
CA ARG A 16 -14.66 10.25 -17.10
C ARG A 16 -15.41 11.12 -16.09
N ARG A 17 -15.88 10.52 -14.98
CA ARG A 17 -16.56 11.25 -13.88
C ARG A 17 -17.75 12.12 -14.31
N GLY A 18 -18.47 11.70 -15.37
CA GLY A 18 -19.60 12.45 -15.92
C GLY A 18 -19.21 13.53 -16.93
N GLU A 19 -17.92 13.87 -17.03
CA GLU A 19 -17.41 14.81 -18.02
C GLU A 19 -17.00 14.10 -19.32
N ARG A 20 -17.08 14.83 -20.43
CA ARG A 20 -16.61 14.39 -21.73
C ARG A 20 -15.62 15.39 -22.30
N ALA A 21 -14.49 14.87 -22.78
CA ALA A 21 -13.46 15.65 -23.43
C ALA A 21 -13.08 14.99 -24.75
N LYS A 22 -12.99 15.78 -25.83
CA LYS A 22 -12.50 15.31 -27.12
C LYS A 22 -11.01 15.63 -27.23
N GLY A 23 -10.21 14.66 -27.66
CA GLY A 23 -8.76 14.81 -27.70
C GLY A 23 -8.08 13.70 -28.48
N THR A 24 -6.79 13.52 -28.18
CA THR A 24 -5.91 12.57 -28.85
C THR A 24 -5.42 11.53 -27.86
N LEU A 25 -5.50 10.27 -28.25
CA LEU A 25 -4.99 9.12 -27.50
C LEU A 25 -3.64 8.69 -28.06
N HIS A 26 -2.62 8.66 -27.21
CA HIS A 26 -1.26 8.19 -27.51
C HIS A 26 -1.00 6.88 -26.76
N LEU A 27 -0.42 5.90 -27.47
CA LEU A 27 -0.06 4.59 -26.95
C LEU A 27 1.45 4.43 -27.04
N THR A 28 2.12 4.60 -25.91
CA THR A 28 3.57 4.40 -25.75
C THR A 28 3.84 2.99 -25.23
N PRO A 29 5.11 2.54 -25.08
CA PRO A 29 5.42 1.23 -24.50
C PRO A 29 5.03 1.05 -23.02
N HIS A 30 4.89 2.14 -22.25
CA HIS A 30 4.62 2.08 -20.81
C HIS A 30 3.31 2.75 -20.38
N HIS A 31 2.81 3.69 -21.18
CA HIS A 31 1.65 4.51 -20.86
C HIS A 31 0.68 4.63 -22.02
N LEU A 32 -0.60 4.65 -21.67
CA LEU A 32 -1.67 5.23 -22.45
C LEU A 32 -1.84 6.69 -21.99
N ILE A 33 -1.74 7.64 -22.91
CA ILE A 33 -1.77 9.08 -22.63
C ILE A 33 -2.92 9.70 -23.44
N PHE A 34 -3.86 10.37 -22.79
CA PHE A 34 -4.92 11.12 -23.45
C PHE A 34 -4.72 12.62 -23.25
N SER A 35 -4.57 13.36 -24.34
CA SER A 35 -4.33 14.81 -24.33
C SER A 35 -5.53 15.55 -24.92
N HIS A 36 -6.02 16.58 -24.25
CA HIS A 36 -7.10 17.46 -24.74
C HIS A 36 -6.86 18.91 -24.35
N ILE A 37 -7.38 19.83 -25.15
CA ILE A 37 -7.37 21.26 -24.84
C ILE A 37 -8.69 21.56 -24.11
N PRO A 38 -8.66 22.05 -22.86
CA PRO A 38 -9.87 22.43 -22.15
C PRO A 38 -10.58 23.61 -22.87
N PRO A 39 -11.92 23.67 -22.86
CA PRO A 39 -12.64 24.81 -23.41
C PRO A 39 -12.23 26.10 -22.69
N ALA A 40 -12.11 27.20 -23.43
CA ALA A 40 -11.76 28.51 -22.86
C ALA A 40 -12.83 28.95 -21.84
N PRO A 41 -12.46 29.59 -20.71
CA PRO A 41 -13.44 30.13 -19.77
C PRO A 41 -14.33 31.16 -20.48
N GLU A 42 -15.65 31.01 -20.37
CA GLU A 42 -16.59 32.00 -20.87
C GLU A 42 -16.31 33.34 -20.16
N GLY A 43 -15.73 34.31 -20.86
CA GLY A 43 -15.44 35.65 -20.34
C GLY A 43 -13.98 36.14 -20.45
N SER A 44 -13.02 35.32 -20.83
CA SER A 44 -11.63 35.79 -21.07
C SER A 44 -11.50 36.42 -22.45
N GLN A 45 -11.51 37.76 -22.53
CA GLN A 45 -11.30 38.53 -23.77
C GLN A 45 -9.82 38.57 -24.25
N ASP A 46 -8.89 37.94 -23.53
CA ASP A 46 -7.48 37.90 -23.93
C ASP A 46 -7.21 36.70 -24.85
N ALA A 47 -7.35 36.92 -26.17
CA ALA A 47 -7.20 35.92 -27.22
C ALA A 47 -5.77 35.38 -27.45
N ASN A 48 -4.79 35.69 -26.58
CA ASN A 48 -3.36 35.45 -26.83
C ASN A 48 -2.64 34.58 -25.78
N ILE A 49 -3.33 34.00 -24.80
CA ILE A 49 -2.69 33.06 -23.87
C ILE A 49 -2.81 31.64 -24.44
N PRO A 50 -1.71 30.95 -24.82
CA PRO A 50 -1.78 29.57 -25.28
C PRO A 50 -2.33 28.67 -24.17
N VAL A 51 -3.52 28.11 -24.39
CA VAL A 51 -4.16 27.19 -23.43
C VAL A 51 -3.36 25.88 -23.41
N LYS A 52 -2.73 25.59 -22.27
CA LYS A 52 -1.93 24.38 -22.10
C LYS A 52 -2.82 23.13 -22.20
N PRO A 53 -2.43 22.12 -23.00
CA PRO A 53 -3.17 20.87 -23.08
C PRO A 53 -3.15 20.14 -21.73
N ARG A 54 -4.30 19.57 -21.35
CA ARG A 54 -4.46 18.70 -20.19
C ARG A 54 -4.27 17.25 -20.60
N GLU A 55 -3.45 16.53 -19.84
CA GLU A 55 -3.13 15.13 -20.12
C GLU A 55 -3.61 14.19 -19.01
N LEU A 56 -4.06 13.01 -19.42
CA LEU A 56 -4.36 11.89 -18.55
C LEU A 56 -3.41 10.74 -18.88
N TRP A 57 -2.64 10.32 -17.89
CA TRP A 57 -1.65 9.25 -18.02
C TRP A 57 -2.15 8.00 -17.29
N ILE A 58 -2.14 6.86 -17.97
CA ILE A 58 -2.50 5.55 -17.43
C ILE A 58 -1.37 4.57 -17.75
N THR A 59 -0.72 4.05 -16.71
CA THR A 59 0.28 2.98 -16.85
C THR A 59 -0.39 1.66 -17.19
N TYR A 60 0.20 0.85 -18.07
CA TYR A 60 -0.44 -0.43 -18.42
C TYR A 60 -0.63 -1.39 -17.22
N PRO A 61 0.32 -1.55 -16.28
CA PRO A 61 0.16 -2.49 -15.18
C PRO A 61 -0.98 -2.14 -14.20
N ILE A 62 -1.42 -0.87 -14.15
CA ILE A 62 -2.56 -0.45 -13.32
C ILE A 62 -3.91 -0.87 -13.89
N ILE A 63 -3.98 -1.25 -15.17
CA ILE A 63 -5.22 -1.66 -15.83
C ILE A 63 -5.69 -2.98 -15.22
N CYS A 64 -6.83 -2.96 -14.54
CA CYS A 64 -7.43 -4.13 -13.91
C CYS A 64 -8.39 -4.84 -14.87
N PHE A 65 -9.12 -4.10 -15.70
CA PHE A 65 -10.04 -4.62 -16.71
C PHE A 65 -10.09 -3.69 -17.91
N CYS A 66 -10.14 -4.28 -19.11
CA CYS A 66 -10.28 -3.56 -20.36
C CYS A 66 -11.35 -4.24 -21.22
N THR A 67 -12.44 -3.54 -21.50
CA THR A 67 -13.54 -4.05 -22.31
C THR A 67 -13.65 -3.25 -23.61
N PHE A 68 -13.51 -3.94 -24.74
CA PHE A 68 -13.78 -3.38 -26.05
C PHE A 68 -15.22 -3.68 -26.47
N ARG A 69 -15.95 -2.64 -26.86
CA ARG A 69 -17.30 -2.72 -27.43
C ARG A 69 -17.26 -2.19 -28.86
N PRO A 70 -17.34 -3.05 -29.89
CA PRO A 70 -17.47 -2.60 -31.27
C PRO A 70 -18.76 -1.81 -31.48
N ALA A 71 -18.76 -0.92 -32.46
CA ALA A 71 -19.97 -0.23 -32.89
C ALA A 71 -20.96 -1.26 -33.45
N THR A 72 -22.18 -1.26 -32.93
CA THR A 72 -23.25 -2.10 -33.47
C THR A 72 -24.08 -1.30 -34.45
N ILE A 73 -24.38 -1.89 -35.62
CA ILE A 73 -25.12 -1.24 -36.71
C ILE A 73 -26.47 -0.68 -36.20
N SER A 74 -27.08 -1.34 -35.22
CA SER A 74 -28.39 -0.99 -34.66
C SER A 74 -28.36 0.13 -33.61
N SER A 75 -27.27 0.32 -32.86
CA SER A 75 -27.28 1.20 -31.66
C SER A 75 -26.87 2.64 -31.93
N ARG A 76 -26.30 2.94 -33.12
CA ARG A 76 -25.65 4.22 -33.46
C ARG A 76 -24.58 4.66 -32.44
N GLN A 77 -24.14 3.77 -31.54
CA GLN A 77 -23.10 4.08 -30.56
C GLN A 77 -21.72 3.87 -31.21
N PRO A 78 -20.79 4.82 -31.02
CA PRO A 78 -19.42 4.64 -31.49
C PRO A 78 -18.72 3.51 -30.73
N SER A 79 -17.75 2.86 -31.39
CA SER A 79 -16.90 1.85 -30.77
C SER A 79 -16.23 2.43 -29.53
N SER A 80 -16.18 1.65 -28.44
CA SER A 80 -15.64 2.13 -27.17
C SER A 80 -14.71 1.15 -26.48
N ILE A 81 -13.72 1.68 -25.77
CA ILE A 81 -12.85 0.94 -24.86
C ILE A 81 -13.10 1.46 -23.45
N ARG A 82 -13.53 0.57 -22.56
CA ARG A 82 -13.76 0.87 -21.14
C ARG A 82 -12.63 0.27 -20.33
N ILE A 83 -11.93 1.13 -19.60
CA ILE A 83 -10.82 0.73 -18.74
C ILE A 83 -11.23 0.95 -17.29
N ARG A 84 -10.98 -0.07 -16.47
CA ARG A 84 -11.05 -0.01 -15.02
C ARG A 84 -9.65 -0.28 -14.49
N CYS A 85 -9.15 0.62 -13.69
CA CYS A 85 -7.83 0.53 -13.11
C CYS A 85 -7.90 -0.03 -11.67
N ARG A 86 -6.78 -0.54 -11.16
CA ARG A 86 -6.64 -1.08 -9.80
C ARG A 86 -6.76 0.01 -8.73
N ASP A 87 -6.68 1.26 -9.14
CA ASP A 87 -6.94 2.44 -8.34
C ASP A 87 -8.39 2.93 -8.35
N PHE A 88 -9.30 2.11 -8.85
CA PHE A 88 -10.70 2.47 -9.04
C PHE A 88 -10.88 3.69 -9.98
N THR A 89 -9.87 4.03 -10.79
CA THR A 89 -10.07 4.94 -11.91
C THR A 89 -10.87 4.22 -13.00
N PHE A 90 -11.95 4.86 -13.44
CA PHE A 90 -12.79 4.39 -14.54
C PHE A 90 -12.75 5.39 -15.68
N VAL A 91 -12.42 4.93 -16.88
CA VAL A 91 -12.43 5.75 -18.10
C VAL A 91 -13.08 5.00 -19.25
N CYS A 92 -13.79 5.73 -20.09
CA CYS A 92 -14.36 5.20 -21.32
C CYS A 92 -13.90 6.06 -22.50
N PHE A 93 -13.23 5.46 -23.46
CA PHE A 93 -12.82 6.10 -24.70
C PHE A 93 -13.79 5.71 -25.82
N PHE A 94 -14.36 6.69 -26.50
CA PHE A 94 -15.17 6.50 -27.70
C PHE A 94 -14.35 6.86 -28.93
N PHE A 95 -14.35 5.97 -29.91
CA PHE A 95 -13.54 6.03 -31.11
C PHE A 95 -14.41 6.35 -32.32
N PRO A 96 -13.94 7.23 -33.22
CA PRO A 96 -14.66 7.52 -34.47
C PRO A 96 -14.58 6.36 -35.47
N ASN A 97 -13.53 5.54 -35.40
CA ASN A 97 -13.26 4.46 -36.33
C ASN A 97 -13.08 3.13 -35.55
N GLU A 98 -13.83 2.10 -35.94
CA GLU A 98 -13.78 0.79 -35.28
C GLU A 98 -12.43 0.07 -35.48
N ALA A 99 -11.81 0.16 -36.66
CA ALA A 99 -10.51 -0.46 -36.90
C ALA A 99 -9.44 0.14 -35.98
N GLN A 100 -9.42 1.48 -35.84
CA GLN A 100 -8.53 2.16 -34.89
C GLN A 100 -8.82 1.77 -33.43
N ALA A 101 -10.09 1.61 -33.06
CA ALA A 101 -10.47 1.14 -31.73
C ALA A 101 -9.96 -0.27 -31.45
N ARG A 102 -10.08 -1.18 -32.43
CA ARG A 102 -9.60 -2.56 -32.34
C ARG A 102 -8.08 -2.61 -32.22
N ASP A 103 -7.35 -1.84 -33.04
CA ASP A 103 -5.89 -1.77 -32.98
C ASP A 103 -5.39 -1.15 -31.66
N ALA A 104 -6.12 -0.16 -31.12
CA ALA A 104 -5.82 0.43 -29.83
C ALA A 104 -6.02 -0.60 -28.71
N TYR A 105 -7.14 -1.33 -28.71
CA TYR A 105 -7.41 -2.40 -27.75
C TYR A 105 -6.34 -3.50 -27.78
N GLU A 106 -5.96 -3.98 -28.97
CA GLU A 106 -4.92 -5.00 -29.11
C GLU A 106 -3.54 -4.47 -28.67
N SER A 107 -3.23 -3.20 -28.92
CA SER A 107 -2.00 -2.57 -28.44
C SER A 107 -1.97 -2.46 -26.91
N ILE A 108 -3.09 -2.06 -26.29
CA ILE A 108 -3.21 -2.02 -24.82
C ILE A 108 -3.03 -3.43 -24.26
N LYS A 109 -3.70 -4.44 -24.84
CA LYS A 109 -3.58 -5.85 -24.42
C LYS A 109 -2.14 -6.36 -24.51
N LEU A 110 -1.46 -6.07 -25.62
CA LEU A 110 -0.06 -6.42 -25.85
C LEU A 110 0.85 -5.84 -24.75
N TRP A 111 0.81 -4.52 -24.56
CA TRP A 111 1.65 -3.82 -23.58
C TRP A 111 1.27 -4.10 -22.12
N THR A 112 0.08 -4.65 -21.86
CA THR A 112 -0.37 -4.99 -20.52
C THR A 112 -0.05 -6.45 -20.15
N CYS A 113 -0.26 -7.41 -21.06
CA CYS A 113 -0.23 -8.85 -20.72
C CYS A 113 0.95 -9.62 -21.33
N LYS A 114 1.58 -9.13 -22.39
CA LYS A 114 2.59 -9.89 -23.17
C LYS A 114 4.03 -9.43 -22.96
N ILE A 115 4.25 -8.65 -21.90
CA ILE A 115 5.58 -8.19 -21.50
C ILE A 115 6.48 -9.40 -21.17
N GLY A 116 5.94 -10.38 -20.43
CA GLY A 116 6.54 -11.69 -20.15
C GLY A 116 7.66 -11.74 -19.10
N ARG A 117 8.19 -10.59 -18.68
CA ARG A 117 9.19 -10.48 -17.59
C ARG A 117 9.18 -9.09 -16.95
N VAL A 118 9.57 -8.98 -15.68
CA VAL A 118 9.53 -7.70 -14.95
C VAL A 118 10.55 -6.68 -15.45
N GLU A 119 11.68 -7.10 -16.03
CA GLU A 119 12.76 -6.22 -16.50
C GLU A 119 12.35 -5.33 -17.69
N LYS A 120 11.20 -5.62 -18.30
CA LYS A 120 10.61 -4.79 -19.37
C LYS A 120 9.59 -3.76 -18.84
N LEU A 121 9.32 -3.75 -17.54
CA LEU A 121 8.49 -2.73 -16.91
C LEU A 121 9.21 -1.38 -16.88
N TYR A 122 8.44 -0.30 -16.68
CA TYR A 122 8.95 1.06 -16.77
C TYR A 122 10.09 1.36 -15.77
N ALA A 123 10.11 0.70 -14.61
CA ALA A 123 11.14 0.89 -13.59
C ALA A 123 12.58 0.72 -14.08
N PHE A 124 12.81 -0.07 -15.14
CA PHE A 124 14.13 -0.35 -15.69
C PHE A 124 14.56 0.65 -16.77
N THR A 125 13.64 1.49 -17.24
CA THR A 125 13.90 2.56 -18.23
C THR A 125 13.61 3.94 -17.65
N TYR A 126 13.03 4.02 -16.46
CA TYR A 126 12.69 5.27 -15.79
C TYR A 126 13.95 6.08 -15.45
N GLN A 127 13.94 7.35 -15.85
CA GLN A 127 14.96 8.32 -15.50
C GLN A 127 14.31 9.45 -14.70
N PRO A 128 14.66 9.61 -13.41
CA PRO A 128 14.04 10.63 -12.57
C PRO A 128 14.45 12.05 -12.98
N PRO A 129 13.59 13.05 -12.71
CA PRO A 129 13.93 14.46 -12.88
C PRO A 129 15.01 14.90 -11.87
N LEU A 130 15.65 16.06 -12.11
CA LEU A 130 16.80 16.53 -11.34
C LEU A 130 16.60 16.56 -9.80
N PRO A 131 15.45 17.01 -9.25
CA PRO A 131 15.24 17.01 -7.80
C PRO A 131 15.30 15.61 -7.17
N GLU A 132 14.71 14.61 -7.83
CA GLU A 132 14.71 13.20 -7.39
C GLU A 132 16.11 12.56 -7.49
N ARG A 133 16.93 12.97 -8.46
CA ARG A 133 18.29 12.41 -8.66
C ARG A 133 19.23 12.62 -7.49
N SER A 134 18.99 13.64 -6.68
CA SER A 134 19.84 14.01 -5.55
C SER A 134 19.75 13.05 -4.35
N PHE A 135 18.72 12.20 -4.32
CA PHE A 135 18.51 11.22 -3.25
C PHE A 135 18.63 9.79 -3.78
N ASN A 136 19.18 8.89 -2.94
CA ASN A 136 19.13 7.46 -3.19
C ASN A 136 18.20 6.80 -2.17
N GLY A 137 16.96 6.54 -2.58
CA GLY A 137 15.93 5.99 -1.70
C GLY A 137 16.17 4.53 -1.33
N TRP A 138 17.16 3.85 -1.93
CA TRP A 138 17.57 2.51 -1.53
C TRP A 138 18.45 2.49 -0.27
N ASP A 139 19.02 3.63 0.11
CA ASP A 139 19.85 3.76 1.32
C ASP A 139 19.04 4.15 2.56
N LEU A 140 17.73 4.41 2.38
CA LEU A 140 16.82 4.86 3.44
C LEU A 140 16.68 3.86 4.60
N TYR A 141 16.70 2.56 4.28
CA TYR A 141 16.48 1.52 5.27
C TYR A 141 17.76 0.70 5.47
N ASN A 142 18.34 0.84 6.65
CA ASN A 142 19.41 -0.01 7.15
C ASN A 142 18.87 -0.88 8.29
N PRO A 143 18.80 -2.21 8.13
CA PRO A 143 18.29 -3.10 9.18
C PRO A 143 19.03 -2.95 10.51
N ARG A 144 20.36 -2.76 10.50
CA ARG A 144 21.15 -2.66 11.75
C ARG A 144 20.82 -1.39 12.51
N GLU A 145 20.70 -0.27 11.81
CA GLU A 145 20.36 1.01 12.43
C GLU A 145 18.94 1.00 12.99
N GLU A 146 17.98 0.41 12.27
CA GLU A 146 16.60 0.30 12.76
C GLU A 146 16.50 -0.62 13.98
N TRP A 147 17.21 -1.75 13.99
CA TRP A 147 17.25 -2.61 15.18
C TRP A 147 17.97 -1.94 16.35
N ALA A 148 19.05 -1.19 16.12
CA ALA A 148 19.73 -0.41 17.14
C ALA A 148 18.83 0.69 17.72
N ARG A 149 18.05 1.39 16.89
CA ARG A 149 17.04 2.39 17.31
C ARG A 149 16.01 1.78 18.27
N LEU A 150 15.61 0.54 18.01
CA LEU A 150 14.69 -0.24 18.87
C LEU A 150 15.39 -0.86 20.10
N GLY A 151 16.68 -0.60 20.33
CA GLY A 151 17.45 -1.11 21.47
C GLY A 151 18.00 -2.53 21.30
N VAL A 152 17.95 -3.11 20.09
CA VAL A 152 18.45 -4.46 19.83
C VAL A 152 19.94 -4.43 19.47
N GLY A 153 20.74 -5.24 20.16
CA GLY A 153 22.19 -5.32 19.90
C GLY A 153 23.01 -4.16 20.49
N ASN A 154 22.42 -3.33 21.37
CA ASN A 154 23.16 -2.34 22.13
C ASN A 154 23.95 -3.03 23.28
N PRO A 155 25.28 -2.94 23.31
CA PRO A 155 26.10 -3.53 24.38
C PRO A 155 25.84 -2.90 25.75
N ASP A 156 25.48 -1.61 25.79
CA ASP A 156 25.37 -0.82 27.02
C ASP A 156 24.02 -1.01 27.74
N SER A 157 23.02 -1.55 27.04
CA SER A 157 21.70 -1.86 27.59
C SER A 157 21.15 -3.12 26.92
N PRO A 158 21.40 -4.32 27.48
CA PRO A 158 21.04 -5.58 26.85
C PRO A 158 19.51 -5.77 26.88
N SER A 159 18.86 -5.56 25.74
CA SER A 159 17.42 -5.75 25.57
C SER A 159 16.93 -7.20 25.65
N GLY A 160 17.82 -8.16 25.87
CA GLY A 160 17.51 -9.60 25.80
C GLY A 160 17.41 -10.14 24.36
N TRP A 161 17.73 -9.33 23.35
CA TRP A 161 17.68 -9.68 21.92
C TRP A 161 19.05 -9.58 21.26
N ARG A 162 19.32 -10.48 20.29
CA ARG A 162 20.51 -10.48 19.43
C ARG A 162 20.12 -10.54 17.96
N LEU A 163 21.02 -10.09 17.09
CA LEU A 163 20.89 -10.27 15.64
C LEU A 163 21.57 -11.57 15.21
N SER A 164 20.79 -12.53 14.71
CA SER A 164 21.30 -13.74 14.08
C SER A 164 21.59 -13.51 12.60
N ALA A 165 22.75 -14.03 12.15
CA ALA A 165 23.17 -14.03 10.76
C ALA A 165 22.90 -15.38 10.05
N ILE A 166 22.10 -16.27 10.67
CA ILE A 166 21.76 -17.59 10.13
C ILE A 166 21.12 -17.53 8.73
N ASN A 167 20.46 -16.40 8.41
CA ASN A 167 19.78 -16.21 7.13
C ASN A 167 20.54 -15.24 6.20
N SER A 168 21.82 -14.97 6.45
CA SER A 168 22.61 -13.99 5.67
C SER A 168 22.69 -14.31 4.17
N ASP A 169 22.62 -15.59 3.81
CA ASP A 169 22.58 -16.11 2.44
C ASP A 169 21.16 -16.47 1.95
N TYR A 170 20.14 -16.22 2.77
CA TYR A 170 18.74 -16.56 2.54
C TYR A 170 18.48 -18.07 2.29
N ASN A 171 19.36 -18.96 2.75
CA ASN A 171 19.15 -20.40 2.64
C ASN A 171 18.26 -20.93 3.75
N PHE A 172 18.33 -20.36 4.95
CA PHE A 172 17.48 -20.76 6.07
C PHE A 172 16.00 -20.47 5.81
N SER A 173 15.67 -19.23 5.41
CA SER A 173 14.31 -18.85 4.97
C SER A 173 14.39 -17.82 3.83
N PRO A 174 14.13 -18.24 2.57
CA PRO A 174 14.22 -17.38 1.38
C PRO A 174 13.28 -16.17 1.35
N THR A 175 12.32 -16.12 2.27
CA THR A 175 11.27 -15.08 2.33
C THR A 175 11.40 -14.18 3.55
N TYR A 176 12.41 -14.41 4.39
CA TYR A 176 12.76 -13.57 5.53
C TYR A 176 13.99 -12.71 5.22
N PRO A 177 14.20 -11.62 5.98
CA PRO A 177 15.37 -10.77 5.80
C PRO A 177 16.66 -11.50 6.17
N CYS A 178 17.79 -10.97 5.70
CA CYS A 178 19.10 -11.55 5.96
C CYS A 178 19.50 -11.57 7.46
N LEU A 179 19.02 -10.59 8.23
CA LEU A 179 19.27 -10.45 9.66
C LEU A 179 18.00 -10.73 10.46
N LEU A 180 18.08 -11.68 11.39
CA LEU A 180 16.93 -12.11 12.21
C LEU A 180 17.13 -11.74 13.68
N PRO A 181 16.34 -10.81 14.24
CA PRO A 181 16.36 -10.52 15.67
C PRO A 181 15.65 -11.62 16.47
N VAL A 182 16.40 -12.25 17.36
CA VAL A 182 16.01 -13.43 18.17
C VAL A 182 16.45 -13.27 19.63
N PRO A 183 15.90 -14.01 20.59
CA PRO A 183 16.34 -13.92 21.98
C PRO A 183 17.84 -14.22 22.14
N ALA A 184 18.53 -13.45 22.97
CA ALA A 184 19.98 -13.54 23.14
C ALA A 184 20.46 -14.92 23.63
N ASN A 185 19.64 -15.60 24.43
CA ASN A 185 19.94 -16.92 25.00
C ASN A 185 19.57 -18.10 24.07
N ILE A 186 19.04 -17.86 22.88
CA ILE A 186 18.74 -18.90 21.89
C ILE A 186 19.86 -18.97 20.86
N SER A 187 20.39 -20.18 20.62
CA SER A 187 21.44 -20.43 19.62
C SER A 187 20.88 -20.61 18.20
N ASP A 188 21.71 -20.37 17.18
CA ASP A 188 21.35 -20.61 15.78
C ASP A 188 21.03 -22.09 15.51
N ASN A 189 21.67 -23.03 16.22
CA ASN A 189 21.30 -24.45 16.16
C ASN A 189 19.85 -24.69 16.61
N THR A 190 19.41 -24.04 17.69
CA THR A 190 18.02 -24.16 18.16
C THR A 190 17.05 -23.58 17.11
N ILE A 191 17.39 -22.43 16.53
CA ILE A 191 16.62 -21.78 15.46
C ILE A 191 16.50 -22.67 14.23
N ASN A 192 17.60 -23.33 13.83
CA ASN A 192 17.60 -24.22 12.68
C ASN A 192 16.57 -25.35 12.80
N TYR A 193 16.49 -25.99 13.97
CA TYR A 193 15.50 -27.03 14.24
C TYR A 193 14.07 -26.49 14.42
N ALA A 194 13.91 -25.32 15.07
CA ALA A 194 12.62 -24.64 15.16
C ALA A 194 12.07 -24.25 13.77
N GLY A 195 12.95 -23.87 12.84
CA GLY A 195 12.59 -23.54 11.45
C GLY A 195 11.89 -24.68 10.72
N ARG A 196 12.29 -25.93 10.95
CA ARG A 196 11.66 -27.12 10.34
C ARG A 196 10.21 -27.32 10.81
N TYR A 197 9.85 -26.77 11.97
CA TYR A 197 8.50 -26.84 12.51
C TYR A 197 7.59 -25.68 12.06
N ARG A 198 8.14 -24.66 11.41
CA ARG A 198 7.39 -23.48 10.95
C ARG A 198 7.28 -23.51 9.43
N SER A 199 6.11 -23.19 8.90
CA SER A 199 5.93 -23.15 7.44
C SER A 199 6.96 -22.20 6.79
N ARG A 200 7.71 -22.71 5.81
CA ARG A 200 8.78 -21.97 5.09
C ARG A 200 9.90 -21.42 6.00
N ALA A 201 10.12 -22.07 7.14
CA ALA A 201 11.12 -21.67 8.14
C ALA A 201 10.98 -20.22 8.63
N ARG A 202 9.77 -19.65 8.57
CA ARG A 202 9.48 -18.31 9.07
C ARG A 202 9.22 -18.38 10.57
N ILE A 203 10.29 -18.58 11.33
CA ILE A 203 10.26 -18.68 12.79
C ILE A 203 9.77 -17.39 13.47
N PRO A 204 9.31 -17.47 14.72
CA PRO A 204 9.10 -16.31 15.58
C PRO A 204 10.35 -15.42 15.67
N VAL A 205 10.26 -14.21 15.12
CA VAL A 205 11.31 -13.18 15.16
C VAL A 205 10.73 -11.85 15.58
N LEU A 206 11.54 -11.00 16.20
CA LEU A 206 11.13 -9.66 16.62
C LEU A 206 10.76 -8.80 15.41
N THR A 207 9.69 -8.03 15.54
CA THR A 207 9.29 -7.01 14.56
C THR A 207 9.22 -5.61 15.19
N TYR A 208 9.00 -5.55 16.50
CA TYR A 208 9.00 -4.32 17.29
C TYR A 208 9.32 -4.61 18.75
N LEU A 209 10.15 -3.75 19.37
CA LEU A 209 10.43 -3.75 20.81
C LEU A 209 9.99 -2.42 21.40
N HIS A 210 9.15 -2.45 22.42
CA HIS A 210 8.64 -1.23 23.03
C HIS A 210 9.71 -0.57 23.92
N PRO A 211 10.06 0.70 23.69
CA PRO A 211 11.27 1.32 24.25
C PRO A 211 11.24 1.52 25.77
N VAL A 212 10.05 1.51 26.39
CA VAL A 212 9.90 1.77 27.83
C VAL A 212 9.72 0.50 28.66
N ASN A 213 9.02 -0.51 28.12
CA ASN A 213 8.60 -1.67 28.90
C ASN A 213 9.19 -2.99 28.38
N ASN A 214 10.01 -2.93 27.32
CA ASN A 214 10.68 -4.06 26.70
C ASN A 214 9.74 -5.19 26.23
N CYS A 215 8.43 -4.94 26.13
CA CYS A 215 7.49 -5.86 25.54
C CYS A 215 7.70 -5.93 24.04
N SER A 216 7.64 -7.14 23.51
CA SER A 216 7.92 -7.42 22.10
C SER A 216 6.65 -7.73 21.32
N ILE A 217 6.63 -7.28 20.08
CA ILE A 217 5.82 -7.88 19.03
C ILE A 217 6.76 -8.77 18.23
N THR A 218 6.38 -10.02 18.07
CA THR A 218 7.07 -11.00 17.23
C THR A 218 6.15 -11.48 16.13
N ARG A 219 6.73 -11.95 15.02
CA ARG A 219 5.99 -12.46 13.86
C ARG A 219 6.52 -13.80 13.39
N SER A 220 5.63 -14.64 12.84
CA SER A 220 5.98 -15.93 12.25
C SER A 220 4.93 -16.43 11.23
N SER A 221 5.20 -17.58 10.62
CA SER A 221 4.21 -18.45 9.98
C SER A 221 3.60 -19.46 10.96
N GLN A 222 2.57 -20.18 10.52
CA GLN A 222 1.93 -21.21 11.33
C GLN A 222 2.91 -22.36 11.68
N PRO A 223 2.75 -22.98 12.86
CA PRO A 223 3.43 -24.23 13.19
C PRO A 223 2.88 -25.41 12.38
N LEU A 224 3.72 -26.40 12.10
CA LEU A 224 3.41 -27.61 11.34
C LEU A 224 2.96 -28.76 12.26
N VAL A 225 1.93 -28.48 13.06
CA VAL A 225 1.32 -29.43 14.01
C VAL A 225 0.79 -30.67 13.27
N GLY A 226 0.07 -30.45 12.16
CA GLY A 226 -0.54 -31.51 11.37
C GLY A 226 -1.58 -32.34 12.13
N VAL A 227 -2.15 -33.36 11.48
CA VAL A 227 -3.16 -34.25 12.08
C VAL A 227 -2.55 -35.13 13.17
N ARG A 228 -1.24 -35.39 13.11
CA ARG A 228 -0.49 -36.19 14.09
C ARG A 228 -0.13 -35.43 15.38
N ASN A 229 -0.55 -34.16 15.50
CA ASN A 229 -0.28 -33.31 16.65
C ASN A 229 1.23 -33.20 16.99
N ASN A 230 2.05 -33.02 15.95
CA ASN A 230 3.51 -32.90 16.08
C ASN A 230 3.87 -31.70 16.96
N ARG A 231 4.92 -31.85 17.76
CA ARG A 231 5.48 -30.81 18.63
C ARG A 231 6.96 -30.57 18.32
N SER A 232 7.45 -29.39 18.67
CA SER A 232 8.88 -29.05 18.57
C SER A 232 9.34 -28.40 19.86
N ILE A 233 10.20 -29.10 20.61
CA ILE A 233 10.82 -28.59 21.83
C ILE A 233 11.62 -27.31 21.53
N GLN A 234 12.23 -27.22 20.34
CA GLN A 234 13.01 -26.06 19.94
C GLN A 234 12.14 -24.84 19.65
N ASP A 235 10.97 -25.01 19.00
CA ASP A 235 9.99 -23.92 18.82
C ASP A 235 9.40 -23.47 20.17
N GLU A 236 9.04 -24.43 21.04
CA GLU A 236 8.52 -24.15 22.38
C GLU A 236 9.55 -23.40 23.24
N LYS A 237 10.82 -23.81 23.19
CA LYS A 237 11.93 -23.13 23.87
C LYS A 237 12.16 -21.72 23.30
N LEU A 238 12.08 -21.55 21.99
CA LEU A 238 12.18 -20.23 21.34
C LEU A 238 11.05 -19.30 21.82
N LEU A 239 9.80 -19.76 21.84
CA LEU A 239 8.67 -18.99 22.33
C LEU A 239 8.78 -18.64 23.82
N ALA A 240 9.18 -19.62 24.64
CA ALA A 240 9.42 -19.40 26.06
C ALA A 240 10.50 -18.35 26.31
N ALA A 241 11.58 -18.37 25.52
CA ALA A 241 12.63 -17.36 25.58
C ALA A 241 12.14 -15.97 25.16
N ILE A 242 11.31 -15.87 24.11
CA ILE A 242 10.71 -14.59 23.70
C ILE A 242 9.93 -13.97 24.86
N PHE A 243 9.07 -14.74 25.52
CA PHE A 243 8.21 -14.24 26.60
C PHE A 243 8.92 -14.02 27.93
N SER A 244 10.20 -14.43 28.05
CA SER A 244 11.03 -14.15 29.23
C SER A 244 11.99 -12.96 29.04
N THR A 245 12.07 -12.37 27.84
CA THR A 245 12.98 -11.24 27.54
C THR A 245 12.76 -10.01 28.43
N SER A 246 11.53 -9.69 28.83
CA SER A 246 11.23 -8.54 29.70
C SER A 246 11.22 -8.86 31.20
N ARG A 247 11.31 -10.14 31.60
CA ARG A 247 11.18 -10.54 33.02
C ARG A 247 12.43 -10.27 33.86
N GLN A 248 13.57 -9.94 33.23
CA GLN A 248 14.86 -9.83 33.94
C GLN A 248 15.03 -8.58 34.81
N GLU A 249 14.18 -7.55 34.71
CA GLU A 249 14.28 -6.36 35.57
C GLU A 249 13.55 -6.47 36.93
N LYS A 250 12.72 -7.51 37.15
CA LYS A 250 11.93 -7.63 38.41
C LYS A 250 12.59 -8.43 39.53
N SER A 251 13.86 -8.83 39.41
CA SER A 251 14.56 -9.54 40.50
C SER A 251 15.95 -8.99 40.75
N ALA A 252 16.00 -7.84 41.41
CA ALA A 252 17.14 -7.48 42.25
C ALA A 252 16.74 -6.99 43.66
N ASN A 253 15.45 -6.88 44.00
CA ASN A 253 14.99 -6.46 45.34
C ASN A 253 13.59 -7.02 45.69
N GLY A 254 13.46 -8.33 45.83
CA GLY A 254 12.22 -8.93 46.33
C GLY A 254 12.38 -10.38 46.70
N SER A 255 12.45 -10.66 47.99
CA SER A 255 12.41 -11.99 48.59
C SER A 255 11.21 -12.79 48.07
N PRO A 256 11.31 -14.12 47.86
CA PRO A 256 10.19 -14.91 47.36
C PRO A 256 9.11 -15.03 48.45
N PRO A 257 7.81 -14.82 48.15
CA PRO A 257 6.77 -15.21 49.07
C PRO A 257 6.62 -16.73 49.04
N SER A 258 6.52 -17.28 50.24
CA SER A 258 6.34 -18.69 50.57
C SER A 258 5.08 -19.28 49.95
N LEU A 259 5.21 -20.55 49.53
CA LEU A 259 4.10 -21.43 49.15
C LEU A 259 3.22 -21.69 50.38
N GLU A 260 1.95 -21.33 50.32
CA GLU A 260 0.93 -21.94 51.16
C GLU A 260 -0.21 -22.50 50.30
N HIS A 261 -0.56 -23.72 50.69
CA HIS A 261 -1.43 -24.66 50.06
C HIS A 261 -2.78 -24.53 50.77
N GLU A 262 -3.84 -24.03 50.12
CA GLU A 262 -5.19 -24.32 50.59
C GLU A 262 -6.14 -24.55 49.40
N SER A 263 -6.57 -25.79 49.31
CA SER A 263 -7.74 -26.27 48.60
C SER A 263 -8.98 -25.96 49.43
N SER A 264 -10.05 -25.48 48.79
CA SER A 264 -11.43 -25.94 49.04
C SER A 264 -12.43 -25.40 48.01
N ASN A 265 -13.29 -26.33 47.58
CA ASN A 265 -14.42 -26.17 46.68
C ASN A 265 -15.47 -25.17 47.19
N SER A 266 -16.15 -24.50 46.26
CA SER A 266 -17.61 -24.54 46.22
C SER A 266 -18.14 -24.20 44.83
N SER A 267 -19.02 -25.09 44.36
CA SER A 267 -19.88 -25.02 43.18
C SER A 267 -21.02 -24.03 43.37
N LEU A 268 -21.47 -23.38 42.29
CA LEU A 268 -22.88 -23.19 41.94
C LEU A 268 -23.01 -22.64 40.51
N GLU A 269 -23.93 -23.25 39.77
CA GLU A 269 -24.35 -22.96 38.39
C GLU A 269 -25.21 -21.67 38.34
N ASP A 270 -25.07 -20.84 37.29
CA ASP A 270 -26.04 -20.72 36.17
C ASP A 270 -25.94 -19.40 35.36
N GLN A 271 -25.87 -19.61 34.04
CA GLN A 271 -26.46 -18.88 32.90
C GLN A 271 -26.45 -17.33 32.76
N TYR A 272 -25.60 -16.92 31.80
CA TYR A 272 -25.79 -15.99 30.66
C TYR A 272 -26.99 -15.02 30.59
N GLY A 273 -26.65 -13.72 30.44
CA GLY A 273 -27.46 -12.72 29.74
C GLY A 273 -27.01 -11.28 30.02
N VAL A 274 -26.02 -10.76 29.29
CA VAL A 274 -25.64 -9.33 29.37
C VAL A 274 -25.81 -8.68 27.99
N GLN A 275 -26.90 -7.93 27.86
CA GLN A 275 -27.02 -6.80 26.95
C GLN A 275 -26.33 -5.62 27.63
N SER A 276 -25.36 -4.99 26.97
CA SER A 276 -24.72 -3.77 27.47
C SER A 276 -24.84 -2.66 26.42
N ASP A 277 -25.87 -1.84 26.59
CA ASP A 277 -25.85 -0.45 26.15
C ASP A 277 -24.99 0.32 27.16
N PHE A 278 -23.89 0.93 26.70
CA PHE A 278 -23.16 1.92 27.48
C PHE A 278 -23.06 3.22 26.70
N ASP A 279 -23.68 4.23 27.28
CA ASP A 279 -23.79 5.61 26.81
C ASP A 279 -22.46 6.36 27.01
N PHE A 280 -22.05 7.13 26.01
CA PHE A 280 -20.79 7.91 26.00
C PHE A 280 -21.12 9.40 26.07
N SER A 281 -21.30 9.94 27.26
CA SER A 281 -21.61 11.37 27.45
C SER A 281 -21.04 11.91 28.78
N ASN A 282 -19.71 11.92 28.93
CA ASN A 282 -19.12 12.69 30.03
C ASN A 282 -17.67 13.17 29.83
N ALA A 283 -17.27 13.40 28.57
CA ALA A 283 -15.92 13.88 28.24
C ALA A 283 -15.85 15.38 27.93
N GLU A 284 -16.99 16.03 27.64
CA GLU A 284 -17.06 17.47 27.36
C GLU A 284 -17.10 18.32 28.64
N GLU A 285 -17.77 17.87 29.70
CA GLU A 285 -17.85 18.65 30.96
C GLU A 285 -16.50 18.78 31.70
N LEU A 286 -15.57 17.84 31.49
CA LEU A 286 -14.24 17.89 32.12
C LEU A 286 -13.25 18.80 31.37
N GLU A 287 -13.52 19.15 30.10
CA GLU A 287 -12.67 20.04 29.31
C GLU A 287 -12.91 21.52 29.68
N ASP A 288 -14.16 21.90 29.96
CA ASP A 288 -14.51 23.28 30.30
C ASP A 288 -14.00 23.70 31.70
N GLU A 289 -13.93 22.76 32.65
CA GLU A 289 -13.40 23.02 34.00
C GLU A 289 -11.88 23.28 33.98
N VAL A 290 -11.15 22.61 33.09
CA VAL A 290 -9.68 22.76 32.95
C VAL A 290 -9.32 24.04 32.21
N ILE A 291 -10.15 24.51 31.28
CA ILE A 291 -9.91 25.76 30.52
C ILE A 291 -10.12 26.99 31.41
N SER A 292 -11.10 26.94 32.33
CA SER A 292 -11.35 28.00 33.31
C SER A 292 -10.17 28.20 34.27
N ALA A 293 -9.53 27.12 34.72
CA ALA A 293 -8.42 27.15 35.68
C ALA A 293 -7.10 27.73 35.10
N VAL A 294 -6.94 27.75 33.78
CA VAL A 294 -5.71 28.23 33.11
C VAL A 294 -5.75 29.74 32.85
N GLN A 295 -6.92 30.38 32.91
CA GLN A 295 -7.07 31.81 32.59
C GLN A 295 -6.74 32.77 33.74
N SER A 296 -6.47 32.28 34.95
CA SER A 296 -6.29 33.13 36.16
C SER A 296 -4.86 33.22 36.72
N ALA A 297 -3.81 32.83 36.00
CA ALA A 297 -2.43 32.94 36.48
C ALA A 297 -1.66 34.19 35.93
N PRO A 298 -0.85 34.92 36.73
CA PRO A 298 -0.15 36.12 36.27
C PRO A 298 1.03 35.80 35.33
N LYS A 299 1.29 36.70 34.38
CA LYS A 299 2.28 36.58 33.30
C LYS A 299 3.71 36.84 33.76
N GLU A 300 4.61 35.87 33.58
CA GLU A 300 6.06 36.09 33.49
C GLU A 300 6.54 36.12 32.02
N PRO A 301 7.67 36.81 31.71
CA PRO A 301 8.11 37.04 30.33
C PRO A 301 8.76 35.79 29.70
N LYS A 302 8.30 35.43 28.49
CA LYS A 302 8.82 34.30 27.70
C LYS A 302 10.15 34.63 27.02
N PRO A 303 11.07 33.64 26.87
CA PRO A 303 12.33 33.84 26.17
C PRO A 303 12.10 34.02 24.66
N GLN A 304 12.74 35.04 24.10
CA GLN A 304 12.64 35.41 22.70
C GLN A 304 13.57 34.52 21.86
N VAL A 305 12.98 33.56 21.13
CA VAL A 305 13.70 32.69 20.20
C VAL A 305 14.06 33.51 18.95
N TYR A 306 15.32 33.92 18.84
CA TYR A 306 15.84 34.58 17.64
C TYR A 306 16.03 33.54 16.52
N GLY A 307 15.47 33.82 15.33
CA GLY A 307 15.78 33.10 14.08
C GLY A 307 14.62 32.39 13.35
N ALA A 308 13.38 32.40 13.87
CA ALA A 308 12.24 31.82 13.16
C ALA A 308 11.54 32.86 12.27
N GLN A 309 11.71 32.79 10.95
CA GLN A 309 10.85 33.52 10.01
C GLN A 309 9.46 32.86 9.99
N GLN A 310 8.47 33.48 10.64
CA GLN A 310 7.09 33.02 10.62
C GLN A 310 6.47 33.25 9.24
N HIS A 311 6.03 32.18 8.57
CA HIS A 311 5.20 32.25 7.37
C HIS A 311 3.76 31.99 7.78
N ASN A 312 2.95 33.04 7.83
CA ASN A 312 1.55 32.91 8.21
C ASN A 312 0.74 32.40 7.01
N LEU A 313 -0.25 31.53 7.25
CA LEU A 313 -1.05 30.90 6.20
C LEU A 313 -2.54 31.14 6.46
N ILE A 314 -3.23 31.66 5.45
CA ILE A 314 -4.69 31.81 5.43
C ILE A 314 -5.25 30.69 4.55
N VAL A 315 -6.05 29.80 5.12
CA VAL A 315 -6.62 28.66 4.39
C VAL A 315 -8.12 28.88 4.20
N ASP A 316 -8.55 29.09 2.96
CA ASP A 316 -9.97 29.14 2.62
C ASP A 316 -10.44 27.74 2.22
N ALA A 317 -11.34 27.17 3.03
CA ALA A 317 -11.82 25.80 2.84
C ALA A 317 -12.82 25.63 1.69
N ARG A 318 -13.20 26.73 1.02
CA ARG A 318 -14.09 26.68 -0.15
C ARG A 318 -13.28 26.32 -1.41
N PRO A 319 -13.89 25.59 -2.37
CA PRO A 319 -13.32 25.45 -3.71
C PRO A 319 -13.03 26.82 -4.32
N THR A 320 -11.92 26.95 -5.05
CA THR A 320 -11.42 28.23 -5.58
C THR A 320 -12.52 29.00 -6.33
N VAL A 321 -13.28 28.29 -7.17
CA VAL A 321 -14.39 28.85 -7.97
C VAL A 321 -15.50 29.44 -7.08
N ASN A 322 -15.83 28.79 -5.97
CA ASN A 322 -16.85 29.27 -5.05
C ASN A 322 -16.36 30.48 -4.24
N ALA A 323 -15.08 30.52 -3.89
CA ALA A 323 -14.49 31.68 -3.24
C ALA A 323 -14.50 32.91 -4.15
N PHE A 324 -14.14 32.75 -5.43
CA PHE A 324 -14.22 33.82 -6.43
C PHE A 324 -15.66 34.23 -6.77
N ALA A 325 -16.60 33.29 -6.84
CA ALA A 325 -18.02 33.59 -7.06
C ALA A 325 -18.63 34.41 -5.91
N MET A 326 -18.25 34.11 -4.66
CA MET A 326 -18.66 34.90 -3.50
C MET A 326 -17.99 36.29 -3.49
N GLN A 327 -16.78 36.40 -4.03
CA GLN A 327 -16.07 37.69 -4.22
C GLN A 327 -16.80 38.63 -5.18
N ALA A 328 -17.41 38.08 -6.24
CA ALA A 328 -18.17 38.87 -7.21
C ALA A 328 -19.48 39.46 -6.66
N VAL A 329 -20.04 38.90 -5.58
CA VAL A 329 -21.28 39.38 -4.93
C VAL A 329 -21.03 40.21 -3.67
N GLY A 330 -19.80 40.68 -3.45
CA GLY A 330 -19.43 41.55 -2.33
C GLY A 330 -19.18 40.83 -0.99
N LEU A 331 -19.27 39.50 -0.97
CA LEU A 331 -18.72 38.65 0.08
C LEU A 331 -17.31 38.20 -0.34
N GLY A 332 -16.62 37.31 0.36
CA GLY A 332 -15.34 36.82 -0.16
C GLY A 332 -14.38 36.28 0.88
N SER A 333 -13.11 36.41 0.57
CA SER A 333 -11.98 35.94 1.34
C SER A 333 -10.96 37.10 1.45
N GLU A 334 -10.10 37.10 2.47
CA GLU A 334 -9.08 38.13 2.74
C GLU A 334 -8.30 38.56 1.48
N ASN A 335 -8.30 39.86 1.17
CA ASN A 335 -7.55 40.45 0.06
C ASN A 335 -6.04 40.51 0.37
N MET A 336 -5.24 39.74 -0.35
CA MET A 336 -3.79 39.59 -0.09
C MET A 336 -2.97 40.88 -0.21
N ASP A 337 -3.50 41.92 -0.86
CA ASP A 337 -2.88 43.26 -0.83
C ASP A 337 -2.79 43.84 0.59
N ASN A 338 -3.74 43.46 1.46
CA ASN A 338 -3.82 43.89 2.86
C ASN A 338 -3.16 42.91 3.84
N TYR A 339 -2.85 41.68 3.41
CA TYR A 339 -2.31 40.61 4.25
C TYR A 339 -0.96 40.09 3.74
N LYS A 340 -0.03 41.01 3.41
CA LYS A 340 1.30 40.71 2.84
C LYS A 340 2.21 39.83 3.70
N PHE A 341 1.89 39.69 4.99
CA PHE A 341 2.61 38.85 5.96
C PHE A 341 2.11 37.40 5.99
N ALA A 342 1.11 37.08 5.17
CA ALA A 342 0.53 35.75 5.05
C ALA A 342 0.43 35.31 3.59
N THR A 343 0.42 34.01 3.35
CA THR A 343 0.08 33.41 2.06
C THR A 343 -1.34 32.85 2.15
N LYS A 344 -2.15 32.96 1.09
CA LYS A 344 -3.48 32.37 1.05
C LYS A 344 -3.52 31.14 0.15
N VAL A 345 -4.17 30.08 0.61
CA VAL A 345 -4.34 28.83 -0.14
C VAL A 345 -5.82 28.41 -0.11
N TYR A 346 -6.35 28.02 -1.27
CA TYR A 346 -7.68 27.43 -1.41
C TYR A 346 -7.59 25.91 -1.30
N LEU A 347 -8.48 25.30 -0.51
CA LEU A 347 -8.62 23.84 -0.48
C LEU A 347 -9.51 23.40 -1.66
N ASP A 348 -8.92 23.20 -2.84
CA ASP A 348 -9.60 22.57 -3.98
C ASP A 348 -9.93 21.11 -3.64
N SER A 349 -11.12 20.95 -3.08
CA SER A 349 -11.72 19.66 -2.78
C SER A 349 -12.57 19.25 -3.98
N ASP A 350 -11.95 18.66 -5.02
CA ASP A 350 -12.71 17.90 -6.02
C ASP A 350 -13.25 16.61 -5.36
N VAL A 351 -14.27 16.76 -4.53
CA VAL A 351 -15.07 15.67 -3.95
C VAL A 351 -16.31 15.56 -4.83
N THR A 352 -16.64 14.37 -5.35
CA THR A 352 -17.94 14.18 -5.99
C THR A 352 -18.98 14.47 -4.92
N SER A 353 -19.86 15.45 -5.15
CA SER A 353 -20.88 15.89 -4.20
C SER A 353 -21.87 14.79 -3.79
N LEU A 354 -21.83 13.64 -4.48
CA LEU A 354 -22.67 12.48 -4.24
C LEU A 354 -22.09 11.58 -3.14
N ARG A 355 -22.85 11.43 -2.05
CA ARG A 355 -22.57 10.43 -1.01
C ARG A 355 -22.60 9.03 -1.61
N PRO A 356 -21.57 8.19 -1.40
CA PRO A 356 -21.61 6.81 -1.89
C PRO A 356 -22.76 6.04 -1.32
N ASN A 357 -23.43 5.31 -2.20
CA ASN A 357 -24.55 4.48 -1.86
C ASN A 357 -24.12 3.48 -0.75
N ARG A 358 -24.85 3.51 0.37
CA ARG A 358 -24.50 2.76 1.58
C ARG A 358 -24.68 1.26 1.35
N ASP A 359 -25.64 0.85 0.52
CA ASP A 359 -25.99 -0.58 0.38
C ASP A 359 -24.96 -1.36 -0.44
N PRO A 360 -24.47 -0.90 -1.61
CA PRO A 360 -23.36 -1.54 -2.29
C PRO A 360 -22.07 -1.56 -1.46
N LEU A 361 -21.80 -0.48 -0.70
CA LEU A 361 -20.62 -0.40 0.16
C LEU A 361 -20.68 -1.44 1.29
N ALA A 362 -21.83 -1.54 1.98
CA ALA A 362 -22.04 -2.55 3.01
C ALA A 362 -21.93 -3.98 2.44
N ARG A 363 -22.58 -4.25 1.29
CA ARG A 363 -22.54 -5.56 0.62
C ARG A 363 -21.14 -5.97 0.14
N SER A 364 -20.24 -5.02 -0.11
CA SER A 364 -18.86 -5.33 -0.52
C SER A 364 -18.03 -6.02 0.56
N GLY A 365 -18.41 -5.91 1.84
CA GLY A 365 -17.62 -6.40 2.97
C GLY A 365 -16.31 -5.63 3.22
N TRP A 366 -15.97 -4.62 2.41
CA TRP A 366 -14.70 -3.88 2.54
C TRP A 366 -14.53 -3.27 3.93
N LEU A 367 -15.54 -2.53 4.42
CA LEU A 367 -15.48 -1.92 5.75
C LEU A 367 -15.35 -2.98 6.85
N LYS A 368 -16.00 -4.15 6.72
CA LYS A 368 -15.86 -5.25 7.68
C LYS A 368 -14.41 -5.75 7.76
N HIS A 369 -13.71 -5.83 6.63
CA HIS A 369 -12.29 -6.20 6.61
C HIS A 369 -11.41 -5.13 7.26
N ILE A 370 -11.65 -3.85 6.95
CA ILE A 370 -10.90 -2.74 7.56
C ILE A 370 -11.14 -2.68 9.07
N THR A 371 -12.39 -2.82 9.53
CA THR A 371 -12.73 -2.92 10.95
C THR A 371 -11.94 -4.04 11.62
N GLY A 372 -11.96 -5.25 11.05
CA GLY A 372 -11.23 -6.39 11.63
C GLY A 372 -9.71 -6.17 11.72
N LEU A 373 -9.11 -5.44 10.78
CA LEU A 373 -7.70 -5.06 10.84
C LEU A 373 -7.42 -4.05 11.95
N LEU A 374 -8.26 -3.01 12.07
CA LEU A 374 -8.11 -1.98 13.10
C LEU A 374 -8.35 -2.54 14.50
N ASP A 375 -9.36 -3.39 14.68
CA ASP A 375 -9.65 -4.06 15.95
C ASP A 375 -8.49 -4.96 16.38
N GLY A 376 -7.93 -5.74 15.43
CA GLY A 376 -6.76 -6.56 15.68
C GLY A 376 -5.52 -5.74 16.07
N ALA A 377 -5.25 -4.65 15.35
CA ALA A 377 -4.16 -3.74 15.67
C ALA A 377 -4.36 -3.07 17.05
N ALA A 378 -5.60 -2.67 17.37
CA ALA A 378 -5.94 -2.07 18.66
C ALA A 378 -5.75 -3.07 19.81
N LEU A 379 -6.12 -4.34 19.61
CA LEU A 379 -5.89 -5.41 20.59
C LEU A 379 -4.40 -5.58 20.88
N ILE A 380 -3.58 -5.70 19.83
CA ILE A 380 -2.12 -5.88 19.96
C ILE A 380 -1.50 -4.64 20.64
N ALA A 381 -1.88 -3.44 20.19
CA ALA A 381 -1.40 -2.19 20.74
C ALA A 381 -1.74 -2.05 22.23
N ARG A 382 -2.95 -2.42 22.67
CA ARG A 382 -3.31 -2.44 24.10
C ARG A 382 -2.53 -3.50 24.89
N GLN A 383 -2.34 -4.70 24.33
CA GLN A 383 -1.58 -5.77 24.99
C GLN A 383 -0.14 -5.34 25.30
N VAL A 384 0.53 -4.70 24.32
CA VAL A 384 1.93 -4.28 24.44
C VAL A 384 2.05 -2.97 25.23
N GLY A 385 1.23 -1.98 24.90
CA GLY A 385 1.35 -0.62 25.44
C GLY A 385 0.77 -0.46 26.85
N LEU A 386 -0.32 -1.16 27.18
CA LEU A 386 -1.05 -0.98 28.44
C LEU A 386 -0.93 -2.19 29.37
N GLN A 387 -1.00 -3.41 28.83
CA GLN A 387 -0.93 -4.63 29.64
C GLN A 387 0.49 -5.17 29.82
N HIS A 388 1.50 -4.46 29.29
CA HIS A 388 2.92 -4.83 29.41
C HIS A 388 3.17 -6.31 29.08
N SER A 389 2.62 -6.76 27.96
CA SER A 389 2.66 -8.16 27.56
C SER A 389 3.18 -8.32 26.13
N HIS A 390 3.96 -9.39 25.93
CA HIS A 390 4.48 -9.78 24.63
C HIS A 390 3.36 -10.32 23.73
N VAL A 391 3.53 -10.15 22.42
CA VAL A 391 2.60 -10.67 21.41
C VAL A 391 3.35 -11.43 20.32
N LEU A 392 2.84 -12.59 19.93
CA LEU A 392 3.22 -13.29 18.70
C LEU A 392 2.10 -13.18 17.67
N ILE A 393 2.39 -12.60 16.51
CA ILE A 393 1.46 -12.49 15.38
C ILE A 393 1.82 -13.56 14.35
N HIS A 394 0.87 -14.41 14.00
CA HIS A 394 1.01 -15.26 12.82
C HIS A 394 -0.32 -15.42 12.09
N CYS A 395 -0.22 -15.84 10.85
CA CYS A 395 -1.37 -16.33 10.08
C CYS A 395 -1.01 -17.71 9.54
N SER A 396 -1.31 -18.00 8.27
CA SER A 396 -0.84 -19.24 7.64
C SER A 396 0.62 -19.09 7.22
N ASP A 397 0.90 -18.22 6.24
CA ASP A 397 2.26 -18.03 5.73
C ASP A 397 3.07 -16.92 6.43
N GLY A 398 2.41 -15.99 7.11
CA GLY A 398 3.09 -14.95 7.90
C GLY A 398 3.57 -13.71 7.11
N TRP A 399 3.04 -13.44 5.91
CA TRP A 399 3.44 -12.29 5.08
C TRP A 399 2.29 -11.39 4.58
N ASP A 400 1.03 -11.78 4.77
CA ASP A 400 -0.15 -10.96 4.41
C ASP A 400 -0.76 -10.29 5.65
N ARG A 401 -1.73 -10.95 6.30
CA ARG A 401 -2.39 -10.45 7.53
C ARG A 401 -1.42 -10.14 8.66
N THR A 402 -0.35 -10.93 8.78
CA THR A 402 0.71 -10.69 9.76
C THR A 402 1.41 -9.35 9.52
N SER A 403 1.72 -9.00 8.27
CA SER A 403 2.33 -7.71 7.92
C SER A 403 1.37 -6.55 8.19
N GLN A 404 0.07 -6.71 7.87
CA GLN A 404 -0.97 -5.72 8.16
C GLN A 404 -1.05 -5.43 9.67
N LEU A 405 -1.22 -6.47 10.49
CA LEU A 405 -1.37 -6.31 11.95
C LEU A 405 -0.09 -5.80 12.60
N SER A 406 1.07 -6.30 12.18
CA SER A 406 2.37 -5.87 12.69
C SER A 406 2.61 -4.37 12.42
N ALA A 407 2.45 -3.94 11.16
CA ALA A 407 2.70 -2.56 10.77
C ALA A 407 1.69 -1.58 11.38
N LEU A 408 0.40 -1.93 11.43
CA LEU A 408 -0.64 -1.08 12.06
C LEU A 408 -0.40 -0.93 13.57
N SER A 409 -0.04 -2.02 14.26
CA SER A 409 0.25 -1.96 15.69
C SER A 409 1.46 -1.07 15.98
N GLN A 410 2.50 -1.15 15.14
CA GLN A 410 3.67 -0.29 15.21
C GLN A 410 3.34 1.19 14.98
N LEU A 411 2.44 1.54 14.05
CA LEU A 411 1.97 2.93 13.88
C LEU A 411 1.22 3.47 15.11
N CYS A 412 0.54 2.58 15.84
CA CYS A 412 -0.17 2.94 17.07
C CYS A 412 0.80 3.20 18.24
N LEU A 413 1.84 2.37 18.34
CA LEU A 413 2.79 2.33 19.47
C LEU A 413 3.99 3.27 19.32
N ASP A 414 4.56 3.41 18.12
CA ASP A 414 5.81 4.14 17.90
C ASP A 414 5.57 5.42 17.07
N PRO A 415 5.76 6.62 17.67
CA PRO A 415 5.67 7.88 16.94
C PRO A 415 6.62 7.99 15.76
N TYR A 416 7.79 7.34 15.79
CA TYR A 416 8.75 7.38 14.68
C TYR A 416 8.11 6.94 13.36
N TYR A 417 7.34 5.85 13.37
CA TYR A 417 6.68 5.35 12.16
C TYR A 417 5.54 6.25 11.65
N ARG A 418 5.14 7.28 12.41
CA ARG A 418 4.19 8.31 11.96
C ARG A 418 4.87 9.52 11.31
N THR A 419 6.21 9.57 11.33
CA THR A 419 6.98 10.46 10.45
C THR A 419 6.92 9.96 9.01
N LEU A 420 7.19 10.84 8.05
CA LEU A 420 7.27 10.46 6.63
C LEU A 420 8.36 9.40 6.41
N GLU A 421 9.55 9.63 6.97
CA GLU A 421 10.70 8.74 6.88
C GLU A 421 10.47 7.42 7.62
N GLY A 422 9.97 7.48 8.86
CA GLY A 422 9.66 6.28 9.62
C GLY A 422 8.56 5.42 8.98
N PHE A 423 7.56 6.02 8.33
CA PHE A 423 6.57 5.24 7.57
C PHE A 423 7.22 4.49 6.39
N MET A 424 8.15 5.13 5.68
CA MET A 424 8.89 4.48 4.60
C MET A 424 9.77 3.33 5.13
N VAL A 425 10.46 3.54 6.26
CA VAL A 425 11.23 2.50 6.97
C VAL A 425 10.31 1.36 7.41
N LEU A 426 9.10 1.65 7.90
CA LEU A 426 8.12 0.64 8.23
C LEU A 426 7.71 -0.20 7.01
N VAL A 427 7.52 0.43 5.85
CA VAL A 427 7.21 -0.28 4.59
C VAL A 427 8.39 -1.15 4.14
N GLU A 428 9.62 -0.61 4.14
CA GLU A 428 10.82 -1.40 3.81
C GLU A 428 10.99 -2.58 4.76
N LYS A 429 10.85 -2.37 6.08
CA LYS A 429 10.99 -3.43 7.09
C LYS A 429 9.86 -4.45 7.01
N ASP A 430 8.64 -4.05 7.36
CA ASP A 430 7.53 -4.97 7.65
C ASP A 430 6.87 -5.60 6.43
N TRP A 431 7.07 -5.00 5.25
CA TRP A 431 6.50 -5.47 4.00
C TRP A 431 7.56 -6.00 3.05
N LEU A 432 8.58 -5.22 2.71
CA LEU A 432 9.55 -5.61 1.68
C LEU A 432 10.56 -6.64 2.21
N SER A 433 11.25 -6.33 3.30
CA SER A 433 12.24 -7.21 3.92
C SER A 433 11.62 -8.48 4.50
N PHE A 434 10.48 -8.37 5.19
CA PHE A 434 9.73 -9.52 5.70
C PHE A 434 8.96 -10.32 4.63
N GLY A 435 9.10 -9.97 3.35
CA GLY A 435 8.70 -10.82 2.22
C GLY A 435 7.20 -10.87 1.96
N HIS A 436 6.51 -9.72 2.01
CA HIS A 436 5.20 -9.60 1.41
C HIS A 436 5.30 -9.82 -0.10
N MET A 437 4.43 -10.68 -0.63
CA MET A 437 4.48 -11.19 -2.01
C MET A 437 3.97 -10.15 -3.03
N PHE A 438 4.57 -8.95 -3.08
CA PHE A 438 4.07 -7.81 -3.85
C PHE A 438 3.84 -8.15 -5.33
N ARG A 439 4.75 -8.90 -5.95
CA ARG A 439 4.64 -9.32 -7.35
C ARG A 439 3.38 -10.16 -7.57
N HIS A 440 3.15 -11.16 -6.72
CA HIS A 440 1.98 -12.04 -6.83
C HIS A 440 0.68 -11.32 -6.47
N ARG A 441 0.70 -10.52 -5.41
CA ARG A 441 -0.48 -9.82 -4.89
C ARG A 441 -0.94 -8.70 -5.81
N SER A 442 0.00 -8.00 -6.43
CA SER A 442 -0.28 -6.87 -7.33
C SER A 442 -0.51 -7.30 -8.78
N GLY A 443 0.11 -8.40 -9.23
CA GLY A 443 -0.08 -8.94 -10.56
C GLY A 443 0.37 -7.99 -11.67
N HIS A 444 1.61 -7.53 -11.58
CA HIS A 444 2.21 -6.50 -12.47
C HIS A 444 2.24 -6.89 -13.95
N LEU A 445 2.36 -8.20 -14.25
CA LEU A 445 2.40 -8.72 -15.63
C LEU A 445 1.00 -8.97 -16.22
N ASN A 446 -0.04 -8.68 -15.44
CA ASN A 446 -1.44 -8.74 -15.82
C ASN A 446 -1.94 -10.11 -16.35
N SER A 447 -3.20 -10.19 -16.80
CA SER A 447 -3.80 -11.41 -17.36
C SER A 447 -4.75 -11.10 -18.49
N GLU A 448 -4.66 -11.87 -19.59
CA GLU A 448 -5.59 -11.73 -20.72
C GLU A 448 -7.06 -11.95 -20.33
N LYS A 449 -7.35 -12.64 -19.21
CA LYS A 449 -8.71 -12.83 -18.70
C LYS A 449 -9.43 -11.53 -18.34
N TRP A 450 -8.67 -10.46 -18.10
CA TRP A 450 -9.21 -9.14 -17.79
C TRP A 450 -9.50 -8.30 -19.05
N PHE A 451 -9.20 -8.84 -20.23
CA PHE A 451 -9.46 -8.25 -21.53
C PHE A 451 -10.65 -8.96 -22.19
N GLN A 452 -11.70 -8.21 -22.51
CA GLN A 452 -12.93 -8.77 -23.06
C GLN A 452 -13.41 -7.96 -24.26
N VAL A 453 -13.91 -8.65 -25.28
CA VAL A 453 -14.66 -8.05 -26.39
C VAL A 453 -16.13 -8.37 -26.19
N GLU A 454 -16.93 -7.34 -25.99
CA GLU A 454 -18.37 -7.45 -25.78
C GLU A 454 -19.07 -7.03 -27.08
N ASN A 455 -19.50 -8.05 -27.85
CA ASN A 455 -20.37 -7.85 -28.99
C ASN A 455 -21.82 -7.86 -28.48
N ASP A 456 -22.60 -6.79 -28.70
CA ASP A 456 -24.03 -6.84 -28.42
C ASP A 456 -24.62 -8.02 -29.21
N ARG A 457 -25.22 -9.00 -28.52
CA ARG A 457 -25.93 -10.09 -29.18
C ARG A 457 -27.09 -9.50 -29.98
N ILE A 458 -26.99 -9.57 -31.30
CA ILE A 458 -28.10 -9.37 -32.22
C ILE A 458 -29.19 -10.40 -31.88
N GLY A 459 -30.44 -9.95 -31.81
CA GLY A 459 -31.57 -10.64 -31.18
C GLY A 459 -31.91 -12.03 -31.71
N GLY A 460 -32.47 -12.83 -30.80
CA GLY A 460 -33.20 -14.06 -31.09
C GLY A 460 -34.55 -14.02 -30.37
N ASP A 461 -35.61 -14.00 -31.18
CA ASP A 461 -37.03 -14.22 -30.94
C ASP A 461 -37.96 -13.13 -30.38
N VAL A 462 -38.82 -12.66 -31.29
CA VAL A 462 -40.12 -12.04 -31.07
C VAL A 462 -41.14 -13.17 -30.98
N ARG A 463 -41.56 -13.55 -29.76
CA ARG A 463 -42.92 -14.01 -29.41
C ARG A 463 -43.00 -14.36 -27.92
N GLY A 464 -43.71 -13.52 -27.15
CA GLY A 464 -44.25 -13.93 -25.84
C GLY A 464 -44.22 -12.85 -24.76
N GLY A 465 -45.31 -12.10 -24.64
CA GLY A 465 -45.92 -11.73 -23.34
C GLY A 465 -45.25 -10.65 -22.49
N PHE A 466 -45.98 -9.55 -22.29
CA PHE A 466 -45.73 -8.51 -21.28
C PHE A 466 -45.54 -9.08 -19.86
N GLY A 467 -44.56 -8.53 -19.14
CA GLY A 467 -44.35 -8.72 -17.71
C GLY A 467 -43.19 -7.85 -17.22
N ASP A 468 -43.54 -6.73 -16.60
CA ASP A 468 -42.67 -5.74 -15.97
C ASP A 468 -41.81 -6.35 -14.83
N ALA A 469 -40.70 -5.67 -14.49
CA ALA A 469 -39.66 -6.00 -13.51
C ALA A 469 -38.48 -6.88 -14.02
N GLY A 470 -37.31 -6.27 -14.20
CA GLY A 470 -36.05 -7.06 -14.18
C GLY A 470 -34.83 -6.57 -14.98
N ALA A 471 -34.70 -5.28 -15.30
CA ALA A 471 -33.46 -4.78 -15.94
C ALA A 471 -32.30 -4.54 -14.94
N ALA A 472 -32.60 -4.28 -13.67
CA ALA A 472 -31.59 -4.10 -12.61
C ALA A 472 -31.03 -5.44 -12.07
N GLY A 473 -31.79 -6.54 -12.21
CA GLY A 473 -31.39 -7.86 -11.70
C GLY A 473 -30.26 -8.51 -12.49
N LYS A 474 -30.30 -8.42 -13.83
CA LYS A 474 -29.31 -9.10 -14.71
C LYS A 474 -27.92 -8.45 -14.73
N ALA A 475 -27.83 -7.14 -14.49
CA ALA A 475 -26.54 -6.45 -14.34
C ALA A 475 -25.86 -6.79 -12.99
N ILE A 476 -26.66 -7.05 -11.95
CA ILE A 476 -26.17 -7.51 -10.65
C ILE A 476 -25.82 -9.00 -10.71
N GLU A 477 -26.54 -9.81 -11.48
CA GLU A 477 -26.27 -11.24 -11.65
C GLU A 477 -24.95 -11.51 -12.39
N ASN A 478 -24.60 -10.73 -13.42
CA ASN A 478 -23.28 -10.82 -14.06
C ASN A 478 -22.14 -10.30 -13.16
N ALA A 479 -22.42 -9.38 -12.23
CA ALA A 479 -21.46 -8.99 -11.19
C ALA A 479 -21.34 -10.04 -10.06
N PHE A 480 -22.42 -10.76 -9.76
CA PHE A 480 -22.47 -11.83 -8.74
C PHE A 480 -21.95 -13.18 -9.25
N LEU A 481 -22.00 -13.46 -10.55
CA LEU A 481 -21.40 -14.65 -11.16
C LEU A 481 -19.86 -14.58 -11.10
N SER A 482 -19.28 -13.37 -11.03
CA SER A 482 -17.87 -13.19 -10.67
C SER A 482 -17.58 -13.40 -9.17
N ALA A 483 -18.61 -13.48 -8.32
CA ALA A 483 -18.52 -13.60 -6.87
C ALA A 483 -19.04 -14.94 -6.30
N LYS A 484 -19.60 -15.84 -7.11
CA LYS A 484 -20.11 -17.16 -6.67
C LYS A 484 -19.11 -18.33 -6.76
N GLY A 485 -17.83 -18.05 -7.04
CA GLY A 485 -16.74 -19.02 -6.87
C GLY A 485 -16.17 -19.09 -5.44
N PHE A 486 -16.87 -18.53 -4.44
CA PHE A 486 -16.32 -18.20 -3.11
C PHE A 486 -16.66 -19.18 -1.97
N PHE A 487 -17.27 -20.34 -2.25
CA PHE A 487 -17.43 -21.41 -1.25
C PHE A 487 -17.15 -22.79 -1.87
N ASN A 488 -15.88 -23.06 -2.16
CA ASN A 488 -15.32 -24.37 -1.81
C ASN A 488 -13.81 -24.23 -1.57
N ARG A 489 -13.40 -24.65 -0.38
CA ARG A 489 -12.07 -24.48 0.19
C ARG A 489 -11.30 -25.76 -0.08
N ASP A 490 -10.34 -25.72 -1.00
CA ASP A 490 -9.24 -26.69 -1.05
C ASP A 490 -7.90 -25.99 -1.18
N ASN A 491 -7.03 -26.34 -0.23
CA ASN A 491 -5.72 -25.78 0.03
C ASN A 491 -4.71 -26.39 -0.94
N VAL A 492 -4.43 -25.71 -2.06
CA VAL A 492 -3.40 -26.14 -3.02
C VAL A 492 -2.40 -25.01 -3.21
N SER A 493 -1.44 -24.94 -2.28
CA SER A 493 -0.19 -24.18 -2.44
C SER A 493 1.02 -25.11 -2.24
N ARG A 494 0.97 -26.34 -2.77
CA ARG A 494 2.00 -27.36 -2.49
C ARG A 494 3.05 -27.57 -3.56
N ASP A 495 2.85 -27.20 -4.82
CA ASP A 495 3.83 -27.55 -5.85
C ASP A 495 4.37 -26.31 -6.55
N SER A 496 5.62 -25.97 -6.25
CA SER A 496 6.63 -25.44 -7.20
C SER A 496 7.89 -24.96 -6.45
N LEU A 497 8.57 -25.84 -5.74
CA LEU A 497 10.01 -25.77 -5.49
C LEU A 497 10.50 -27.23 -5.43
N GLY A 498 11.50 -27.58 -6.24
CA GLY A 498 11.96 -28.96 -6.36
C GLY A 498 12.62 -29.44 -5.08
N ASP A 499 11.96 -30.35 -4.37
CA ASP A 499 12.61 -31.14 -3.33
C ASP A 499 13.22 -32.40 -3.96
N SER A 500 14.54 -32.49 -3.81
CA SER A 500 15.31 -33.71 -3.98
C SER A 500 15.03 -34.60 -2.76
N ASP A 501 13.99 -35.42 -2.83
CA ASP A 501 13.73 -36.43 -1.81
C ASP A 501 14.75 -37.56 -1.94
N GLY A 502 15.60 -37.68 -0.91
CA GLY A 502 16.40 -38.87 -0.67
C GLY A 502 15.52 -39.97 -0.09
N GLU A 503 15.20 -40.96 -0.91
CA GLU A 503 14.68 -42.25 -0.42
C GLU A 503 15.79 -43.29 -0.31
N ILE A 504 15.81 -43.92 0.85
CA ILE A 504 16.61 -45.09 1.20
C ILE A 504 16.00 -46.30 0.47
N VAL A 505 16.79 -46.99 -0.36
CA VAL A 505 16.39 -48.25 -1.02
C VAL A 505 17.24 -49.41 -0.46
N PRO A 506 16.67 -50.59 -0.13
CA PRO A 506 17.39 -51.72 0.45
C PRO A 506 18.34 -52.39 -0.55
N LEU A 507 19.41 -53.01 -0.03
CA LEU A 507 20.33 -53.86 -0.78
C LEU A 507 19.63 -55.07 -1.41
N GLU A 508 19.68 -55.20 -2.74
CA GLU A 508 19.74 -56.48 -3.46
C GLU A 508 20.59 -56.35 -4.74
N SER A 509 21.07 -57.50 -5.21
CA SER A 509 22.28 -57.74 -5.98
C SER A 509 22.15 -57.74 -7.53
N ASP A 510 23.18 -57.17 -8.16
CA ASP A 510 23.92 -57.59 -9.36
C ASP A 510 23.34 -57.53 -10.81
N SER A 511 24.26 -57.12 -11.71
CA SER A 511 24.37 -57.28 -13.17
C SER A 511 23.73 -56.32 -14.20
N ASP A 512 24.64 -55.64 -14.93
CA ASP A 512 24.64 -55.21 -16.36
C ASP A 512 24.79 -53.68 -16.65
N PRO A 513 25.93 -53.21 -17.23
CA PRO A 513 26.18 -51.79 -17.49
C PRO A 513 25.87 -51.43 -18.94
N ARG A 514 24.76 -50.71 -19.18
CA ARG A 514 24.58 -49.87 -20.38
C ARG A 514 23.42 -48.90 -20.19
N ARG A 515 23.68 -47.70 -19.65
CA ARG A 515 22.71 -46.59 -19.73
C ARG A 515 23.39 -45.25 -19.96
N THR A 516 22.93 -44.63 -21.04
CA THR A 516 23.29 -43.33 -21.60
C THR A 516 23.10 -42.18 -20.61
N ILE A 517 24.11 -41.31 -20.55
CA ILE A 517 24.11 -40.05 -19.79
C ILE A 517 23.04 -39.11 -20.39
N PRO A 518 22.03 -38.62 -19.64
CA PRO A 518 21.15 -37.58 -20.14
C PRO A 518 21.90 -36.24 -20.08
N ARG A 519 22.11 -35.62 -21.25
CA ARG A 519 22.57 -34.24 -21.39
C ARG A 519 21.65 -33.30 -20.59
N SER A 520 22.26 -32.42 -19.80
CA SER A 520 21.60 -31.30 -19.12
C SER A 520 20.81 -30.46 -20.13
N LYS A 521 19.48 -30.35 -19.95
CA LYS A 521 18.68 -29.34 -20.63
C LYS A 521 19.04 -27.97 -20.07
N SER A 522 19.40 -27.04 -20.94
CA SER A 522 19.45 -25.60 -20.68
C SER A 522 18.09 -25.13 -20.13
N PRO A 523 18.02 -24.10 -19.26
CA PRO A 523 16.74 -23.62 -18.76
C PRO A 523 15.96 -23.02 -19.93
N ALA A 524 14.76 -23.55 -20.19
CA ALA A 524 13.82 -22.95 -21.11
C ALA A 524 13.43 -21.55 -20.61
N ASN A 525 13.22 -20.61 -21.53
CA ASN A 525 12.70 -19.27 -21.23
C ASN A 525 11.28 -19.39 -20.64
N ASP A 526 11.15 -19.55 -19.32
CA ASP A 526 9.86 -19.52 -18.64
C ASP A 526 9.30 -18.09 -18.74
N VAL A 527 8.22 -17.94 -19.49
CA VAL A 527 7.47 -16.69 -19.56
C VAL A 527 6.75 -16.50 -18.23
N GLU A 528 7.10 -15.44 -17.51
CA GLU A 528 6.45 -15.11 -16.25
C GLU A 528 5.05 -14.57 -16.50
N ILE A 529 4.06 -15.09 -15.77
CA ILE A 529 2.65 -14.72 -15.91
C ILE A 529 2.02 -14.43 -14.56
N THR A 530 1.02 -13.53 -14.53
CA THR A 530 0.25 -13.28 -13.31
C THR A 530 -0.67 -14.45 -12.99
N LYS A 531 -0.49 -15.04 -11.81
CA LYS A 531 -1.43 -16.00 -11.23
C LYS A 531 -2.62 -15.24 -10.63
N VAL A 532 -3.71 -15.11 -11.40
CA VAL A 532 -4.90 -14.32 -11.00
C VAL A 532 -5.43 -14.68 -9.60
N LYS A 533 -5.42 -15.97 -9.22
CA LYS A 533 -5.88 -16.44 -7.90
C LYS A 533 -5.00 -15.98 -6.74
N GLU A 534 -3.77 -15.56 -7.00
CA GLU A 534 -2.83 -15.06 -5.99
C GLU A 534 -2.86 -13.53 -5.85
N THR A 535 -3.61 -12.84 -6.71
CA THR A 535 -3.78 -11.38 -6.62
C THR A 535 -4.73 -10.99 -5.49
N SER A 536 -4.38 -9.99 -4.69
CA SER A 536 -5.18 -9.56 -3.54
C SER A 536 -4.77 -8.16 -3.05
N PRO A 537 -5.71 -7.28 -2.63
CA PRO A 537 -5.43 -5.90 -2.25
C PRO A 537 -4.92 -5.76 -0.79
N VAL A 538 -3.99 -6.61 -0.36
CA VAL A 538 -3.54 -6.67 1.05
C VAL A 538 -2.85 -5.38 1.48
N PHE A 539 -1.90 -4.86 0.69
CA PHE A 539 -1.23 -3.59 0.98
C PHE A 539 -2.18 -2.39 0.84
N HIS A 540 -3.14 -2.44 -0.10
CA HIS A 540 -4.19 -1.42 -0.22
C HIS A 540 -5.03 -1.35 1.07
N GLN A 541 -5.48 -2.49 1.60
CA GLN A 541 -6.21 -2.53 2.87
C GLN A 541 -5.39 -1.92 4.03
N PHE A 542 -4.07 -2.15 4.05
CA PHE A 542 -3.18 -1.52 5.03
C PHE A 542 -3.12 0.00 4.87
N LEU A 543 -3.00 0.51 3.65
CA LEU A 543 -3.02 1.95 3.39
C LEU A 543 -4.38 2.55 3.79
N ASP A 544 -5.49 1.89 3.49
CA ASP A 544 -6.84 2.35 3.90
C ASP A 544 -7.01 2.36 5.42
N ALA A 545 -6.56 1.32 6.12
CA ALA A 545 -6.52 1.29 7.57
C ALA A 545 -5.62 2.40 8.15
N THR A 546 -4.47 2.68 7.54
CA THR A 546 -3.59 3.80 7.93
C THR A 546 -4.30 5.14 7.74
N TYR A 547 -5.04 5.31 6.65
CA TYR A 547 -5.84 6.52 6.43
C TYR A 547 -6.97 6.66 7.45
N GLN A 548 -7.61 5.57 7.90
CA GLN A 548 -8.57 5.65 9.01
C GLN A 548 -7.90 6.23 10.27
N LEU A 549 -6.69 5.78 10.60
CA LEU A 549 -5.93 6.33 11.74
C LEU A 549 -5.57 7.81 11.54
N LEU A 550 -5.13 8.18 10.33
CA LEU A 550 -4.82 9.56 9.97
C LEU A 550 -6.05 10.45 10.09
N TYR A 551 -7.21 9.99 9.61
CA TYR A 551 -8.47 10.71 9.68
C TYR A 551 -8.96 10.88 11.13
N GLN A 552 -8.84 9.85 11.97
CA GLN A 552 -9.20 9.91 13.38
C GLN A 552 -8.22 10.75 14.21
N HIS A 553 -6.97 10.88 13.76
CA HIS A 553 -5.88 11.55 14.47
C HIS A 553 -5.07 12.48 13.55
N PRO A 554 -5.68 13.55 13.03
CA PRO A 554 -5.08 14.38 11.97
C PRO A 554 -3.77 15.07 12.36
N THR A 555 -3.53 15.28 13.67
CA THR A 555 -2.33 15.95 14.19
C THR A 555 -1.21 15.00 14.60
N ARG A 556 -1.37 13.68 14.41
CA ARG A 556 -0.41 12.66 14.88
C ARG A 556 0.46 12.06 13.78
N PHE A 557 0.23 12.44 12.52
CA PHE A 557 0.98 11.97 11.37
C PHE A 557 1.68 13.14 10.69
N GLN A 558 2.94 12.97 10.31
CA GLN A 558 3.67 13.98 9.54
C GLN A 558 3.26 14.00 8.06
N PHE A 559 2.80 12.86 7.55
CA PHE A 559 2.32 12.71 6.18
C PHE A 559 0.79 12.86 6.10
N ASN A 560 0.29 13.13 4.90
CA ASN A 560 -1.13 13.36 4.64
C ASN A 560 -1.71 12.27 3.70
N GLU A 561 -3.00 12.41 3.37
CA GLU A 561 -3.68 11.51 2.44
C GLU A 561 -2.94 11.43 1.08
N ARG A 562 -2.47 12.56 0.52
CA ARG A 562 -1.80 12.60 -0.79
C ARG A 562 -0.61 11.64 -0.86
N PHE A 563 0.16 11.53 0.21
CA PHE A 563 1.26 10.57 0.31
C PHE A 563 0.78 9.11 0.21
N LEU A 564 -0.25 8.72 0.99
CA LEU A 564 -0.81 7.36 0.95
C LEU A 564 -1.39 7.02 -0.44
N ARG A 565 -2.04 8.00 -1.10
CA ARG A 565 -2.53 7.83 -2.47
C ARG A 565 -1.39 7.60 -3.46
N ARG A 566 -0.31 8.36 -3.33
CA ARG A 566 0.88 8.25 -4.17
C ARG A 566 1.52 6.86 -4.04
N LEU A 567 1.66 6.36 -2.81
CA LEU A 567 2.14 4.99 -2.57
C LEU A 567 1.27 3.94 -3.28
N LEU A 568 -0.06 4.07 -3.20
CA LEU A 568 -0.97 3.12 -3.83
C LEU A 568 -0.96 3.22 -5.37
N TYR A 569 -0.74 4.41 -5.94
CA TYR A 569 -0.50 4.54 -7.38
C TYR A 569 0.79 3.82 -7.78
N HIS A 570 1.90 4.09 -7.10
CA HIS A 570 3.20 3.48 -7.43
C HIS A 570 3.31 2.01 -7.07
N LEU A 571 2.43 1.49 -6.21
CA LEU A 571 2.23 0.04 -6.04
C LEU A 571 1.96 -0.64 -7.38
N TYR A 572 1.18 -0.01 -8.26
CA TYR A 572 0.79 -0.60 -9.54
C TYR A 572 1.48 0.05 -10.74
N ALA A 573 1.94 1.30 -10.66
CA ALA A 573 2.51 2.01 -11.80
C ALA A 573 3.78 1.35 -12.37
N CYS A 574 4.50 0.57 -11.55
CA CYS A 574 5.77 -0.07 -11.91
C CYS A 574 6.81 0.92 -12.47
N GLN A 575 6.76 2.17 -11.99
CA GLN A 575 7.74 3.23 -12.30
C GLN A 575 9.01 3.11 -11.45
N TYR A 576 8.90 2.50 -10.26
CA TYR A 576 9.99 2.27 -9.33
C TYR A 576 10.13 0.77 -9.05
N GLY A 577 11.34 0.34 -8.67
CA GLY A 577 11.64 -1.06 -8.40
C GLY A 577 11.16 -1.57 -7.05
N SER A 578 10.71 -0.68 -6.15
CA SER A 578 10.44 -1.00 -4.75
C SER A 578 9.46 -2.16 -4.57
N PHE A 579 8.37 -2.21 -5.35
CA PHE A 579 7.29 -3.20 -5.19
C PHE A 579 7.27 -4.32 -6.25
N LEU A 580 8.38 -4.56 -6.97
CA LEU A 580 8.37 -5.49 -8.11
C LEU A 580 8.60 -6.98 -7.74
N TYR A 581 9.13 -7.25 -6.56
CA TYR A 581 9.59 -8.59 -6.14
C TYR A 581 8.82 -9.09 -4.91
N ASN A 582 8.95 -10.38 -4.60
CA ASN A 582 8.24 -11.01 -3.48
C ASN A 582 9.05 -11.08 -2.17
N SER A 583 10.38 -10.93 -2.22
CA SER A 583 11.23 -11.00 -1.04
C SER A 583 12.50 -10.17 -1.19
N GLU A 584 13.18 -9.94 -0.07
CA GLU A 584 14.52 -9.35 -0.03
C GLU A 584 15.52 -10.14 -0.87
N LYS A 585 15.50 -11.47 -0.78
CA LYS A 585 16.35 -12.37 -1.59
C LYS A 585 16.18 -12.11 -3.09
N GLU A 586 14.94 -12.02 -3.58
CA GLU A 586 14.67 -11.74 -4.99
C GLU A 586 15.20 -10.36 -5.40
N ARG A 587 14.99 -9.33 -4.58
CA ARG A 587 15.53 -7.97 -4.84
C ARG A 587 17.04 -7.96 -4.96
N VAL A 588 17.74 -8.70 -4.09
CA VAL A 588 19.20 -8.82 -4.10
C VAL A 588 19.67 -9.59 -5.34
N ASN A 589 19.09 -10.75 -5.62
CA ASN A 589 19.46 -11.59 -6.76
C ASN A 589 19.25 -10.87 -8.11
N SER A 590 18.17 -10.09 -8.22
CA SER A 590 17.87 -9.30 -9.41
C SER A 590 18.58 -7.95 -9.46
N LYS A 591 19.43 -7.63 -8.47
CA LYS A 591 20.17 -6.36 -8.37
C LYS A 591 19.25 -5.14 -8.48
N ALA A 592 18.07 -5.20 -7.86
CA ALA A 592 17.03 -4.17 -8.00
C ALA A 592 17.54 -2.76 -7.68
N LYS A 593 18.41 -2.65 -6.66
CA LYS A 593 19.06 -1.39 -6.24
C LYS A 593 19.93 -0.75 -7.33
N GLU A 594 20.56 -1.55 -8.16
CA GLU A 594 21.44 -1.09 -9.26
C GLU A 594 20.63 -0.83 -10.53
N MET A 595 19.59 -1.64 -10.77
CA MET A 595 18.86 -1.68 -12.04
C MET A 595 17.66 -0.74 -12.08
N THR A 596 17.19 -0.24 -10.95
CA THR A 596 15.96 0.56 -10.85
C THR A 596 16.08 1.64 -9.78
N ARG A 597 15.15 2.60 -9.78
CA ARG A 597 15.07 3.66 -8.75
C ARG A 597 14.11 3.28 -7.63
N SER A 598 14.34 3.82 -6.44
CA SER A 598 13.47 3.63 -5.28
C SER A 598 12.34 4.66 -5.27
N LEU A 599 11.13 4.22 -4.91
CA LEU A 599 9.97 5.11 -4.75
C LEU A 599 10.21 6.20 -3.69
N HIS A 600 11.07 5.94 -2.71
CA HIS A 600 11.30 6.90 -1.64
C HIS A 600 12.03 8.16 -2.13
N GLU A 601 12.76 8.09 -3.25
CA GLU A 601 13.42 9.25 -3.87
C GLU A 601 12.43 10.33 -4.26
N ASP A 602 11.28 9.92 -4.81
CA ASP A 602 10.19 10.79 -5.21
C ASP A 602 9.59 11.55 -4.03
N SER A 603 9.37 10.82 -2.93
CA SER A 603 8.80 11.39 -1.71
C SER A 603 9.79 12.29 -0.95
N LEU A 604 11.09 12.05 -1.09
CA LEU A 604 12.15 12.90 -0.53
C LEU A 604 12.44 14.13 -1.38
N GLY A 605 12.41 13.99 -2.72
CA GLY A 605 12.62 15.08 -3.68
C GLY A 605 11.45 16.07 -3.77
N THR A 606 10.24 15.64 -3.38
CA THR A 606 9.04 16.49 -3.32
C THR A 606 8.71 16.98 -1.91
N ARG A 607 9.71 17.05 -1.00
CA ARG A 607 9.58 17.70 0.31
C ARG A 607 9.24 19.19 0.15
N ASP A 608 7.96 19.48 -0.07
CA ASP A 608 7.42 20.82 0.11
C ASP A 608 7.55 21.17 1.59
N GLY A 609 8.12 22.33 1.91
CA GLY A 609 8.59 22.72 3.25
C GLY A 609 7.49 22.88 4.31
N SER A 610 6.25 22.43 4.04
CA SER A 610 5.07 22.61 4.89
C SER A 610 4.86 21.53 5.95
N CYS A 611 5.66 20.46 6.00
CA CYS A 611 5.53 19.40 7.00
C CYS A 611 6.28 19.72 8.30
N LYS A 612 5.85 20.77 9.01
CA LYS A 612 6.22 21.01 10.41
C LYS A 612 4.98 20.88 11.29
N TYR A 613 4.69 19.66 11.73
CA TYR A 613 3.79 19.43 12.85
C TYR A 613 4.58 18.93 14.04
N ILE A 614 4.36 19.55 15.19
CA ILE A 614 4.89 19.08 16.47
C ILE A 614 4.24 17.73 16.73
N MET A 615 5.01 16.64 16.59
CA MET A 615 4.52 15.30 16.91
C MET A 615 4.34 15.19 18.42
N ASN A 616 3.08 15.15 18.85
CA ASN A 616 2.77 14.83 20.22
C ASN A 616 2.91 13.30 20.39
N LEU A 617 3.77 12.87 21.33
CA LEU A 617 4.28 11.49 21.49
C LEU A 617 3.28 10.48 22.06
N LYS A 618 2.02 10.87 22.31
CA LYS A 618 1.03 9.96 22.92
C LYS A 618 0.67 8.78 21.99
N PHE A 619 0.43 7.63 22.63
CA PHE A 619 -0.15 6.42 22.07
C PHE A 619 -1.46 6.69 21.33
N ILE A 620 -1.71 5.97 20.23
CA ILE A 620 -2.98 6.02 19.48
C ILE A 620 -3.68 4.67 19.60
N VAL A 621 -4.96 4.67 19.99
CA VAL A 621 -5.83 3.49 19.90
C VAL A 621 -6.76 3.68 18.70
N PRO A 622 -6.77 2.76 17.72
CA PRO A 622 -7.74 2.79 16.64
C PRO A 622 -9.18 2.78 17.17
N LYS A 623 -10.05 3.65 16.63
CA LYS A 623 -11.50 3.58 16.78
C LYS A 623 -12.12 2.92 15.54
N SER A 624 -13.41 2.54 15.62
CA SER A 624 -14.16 1.98 14.50
C SER A 624 -14.04 2.85 13.23
N PRO A 625 -13.95 2.25 12.02
CA PRO A 625 -13.76 3.01 10.80
C PRO A 625 -14.98 3.89 10.51
N VAL A 626 -14.72 5.12 10.08
CA VAL A 626 -15.76 6.02 9.59
C VAL A 626 -16.08 5.64 8.13
N ILE A 627 -17.26 5.99 7.61
CA ILE A 627 -17.64 5.75 6.20
C ILE A 627 -16.83 6.67 5.26
N THR A 628 -15.52 6.72 5.38
CA THR A 628 -14.58 7.48 4.56
C THR A 628 -13.44 6.54 4.24
N THR A 629 -13.57 5.74 3.19
CA THR A 629 -12.45 4.95 2.68
C THR A 629 -11.54 5.83 1.83
N ILE A 630 -10.24 5.51 1.73
CA ILE A 630 -9.35 6.07 0.70
C ILE A 630 -10.03 5.97 -0.68
N ALA A 631 -10.66 4.83 -0.97
CA ALA A 631 -11.40 4.58 -2.20
C ALA A 631 -12.54 5.60 -2.46
N ARG A 632 -13.14 6.15 -1.40
CA ARG A 632 -14.22 7.15 -1.45
C ARG A 632 -13.74 8.48 -2.02
N ARG A 633 -12.54 8.93 -1.62
CA ARG A 633 -11.90 10.16 -2.14
C ARG A 633 -11.12 9.91 -3.45
N TRP A 634 -10.68 8.68 -3.70
CA TRP A 634 -10.05 8.25 -4.97
C TRP A 634 -10.93 8.47 -6.19
N MET A 635 -12.25 8.24 -6.06
CA MET A 635 -13.19 8.48 -7.15
C MET A 635 -13.31 9.97 -7.52
N ALA A 636 -12.85 10.89 -6.66
CA ALA A 636 -13.16 12.30 -6.77
C ALA A 636 -11.99 13.21 -7.19
N LEU A 637 -10.74 12.91 -6.82
CA LEU A 637 -9.59 13.78 -7.14
C LEU A 637 -8.69 13.18 -8.24
N ASN A 638 -8.47 13.91 -9.33
CA ASN A 638 -7.39 13.74 -10.30
C ASN A 638 -7.50 14.91 -11.28
N PRO A 639 -6.76 15.97 -10.99
CA PRO A 639 -5.59 16.25 -11.81
C PRO A 639 -4.33 16.17 -10.93
N MET A 640 -3.34 15.38 -11.33
CA MET A 640 -1.98 15.65 -10.90
C MET A 640 -1.37 16.48 -12.02
N ASP A 641 -1.30 17.79 -11.80
CA ASP A 641 -0.21 18.60 -12.31
C ASP A 641 1.10 18.01 -11.78
N LEU A 642 1.67 17.09 -12.56
CA LEU A 642 3.11 16.94 -12.61
C LEU A 642 3.60 18.06 -13.53
N MET A 643 4.56 18.84 -13.05
CA MET A 643 5.15 19.97 -13.78
C MET A 643 5.47 19.59 -15.24
N PRO A 644 5.27 20.53 -16.19
CA PRO A 644 5.66 20.31 -17.58
C PRO A 644 7.16 20.01 -17.64
N ALA A 645 7.53 18.99 -18.41
CA ALA A 645 8.86 18.96 -18.99
C ALA A 645 8.97 20.22 -19.87
N GLU A 646 9.66 21.26 -19.39
CA GLU A 646 9.98 22.40 -20.24
C GLU A 646 10.90 21.93 -21.36
N SER A 647 10.32 21.91 -22.56
CA SER A 647 11.05 21.87 -23.80
C SER A 647 11.72 23.22 -24.05
N GLY A 648 13.05 23.20 -24.05
CA GLY A 648 13.89 23.90 -25.03
C GLY A 648 14.31 25.33 -24.71
N LEU A 649 15.62 25.58 -24.81
CA LEU A 649 16.17 26.74 -25.53
C LEU A 649 17.68 26.54 -25.77
N ALA A 650 18.05 26.57 -27.04
CA ALA A 650 19.43 26.71 -27.48
C ALA A 650 20.00 28.02 -26.92
N VAL A 651 21.13 27.95 -26.22
CA VAL A 651 21.89 29.14 -25.85
C VAL A 651 22.85 29.42 -27.00
N GLU A 652 22.45 30.40 -27.81
CA GLU A 652 23.30 31.11 -28.75
C GLU A 652 24.41 31.81 -27.97
N LEU A 653 25.67 31.49 -28.33
CA LEU A 653 26.87 32.12 -27.80
C LEU A 653 26.94 33.57 -28.29
N ALA A 654 26.65 34.53 -27.40
CA ALA A 654 27.00 35.93 -27.60
C ALA A 654 28.19 36.30 -26.69
N THR A 655 29.38 36.17 -27.26
CA THR A 655 30.63 36.72 -26.75
C THR A 655 30.67 38.25 -26.93
N LYS A 656 30.89 38.99 -25.85
CA LYS A 656 31.40 40.39 -25.81
C LYS A 656 32.02 40.61 -24.41
N GLU A 657 33.16 41.24 -24.19
CA GLU A 657 34.22 41.83 -25.02
C GLU A 657 35.30 42.32 -24.03
N ASN A 658 36.58 42.02 -24.33
CA ASN A 658 37.77 42.89 -24.15
C ASN A 658 38.22 43.40 -22.74
N PRO A 659 39.51 43.82 -22.52
CA PRO A 659 40.38 44.48 -23.51
C PRO A 659 41.92 44.19 -23.52
N LYS A 660 42.49 44.31 -24.74
CA LYS A 660 43.73 45.05 -25.17
C LYS A 660 45.13 44.64 -24.68
N PRO A 661 46.22 45.04 -25.40
CA PRO A 661 46.30 45.95 -26.56
C PRO A 661 46.48 45.29 -27.93
#